data_AF-A0A4Y3RE42-F1
#
_entry.id   AF-A0A4Y3RE42-F1
#
_cell.length_a   1.000
_cell.length_b   1.000
_cell.length_c   1.000
_cell.angle_alpha   90.00
_cell.angle_beta   90.00
_cell.angle_gamma   90.00
#
_symmetry.space_group_name_H-M   'P 1'
#
loop_
_entity.id
_entity.type
_entity.pdbx_description
1 polymer ?
#
loop_
_entity_poly.entity_id
_entity_poly.type
_entity_poly.pdbx_seq_one_letter_code
_entity_poly.pdbx_strand_id
1 'polypeptide(L)'
;MADPLTEAQQDVQKYRDLLQSDPQSPDRNPWRNALASALCDRLAPTLKPLRPDDAAAAAREGIAITRELLAEGAFPQSRQGFARRIAAAAEYLPAAEAVTATEASTAIYRELAEARPDDMEQIAWLAWVLAGKLAPRRAAAQQTDGAAASAREAVLLTRRILAAPVLPPNAAGHALLIGDTARYLPPGEAVDATAVAIDVFRRLSAADPGNLRLRDQVAESLSGRLAPRQAAVGRHTEAEESARESVQITKDVVQDPAAAGNLRGYGRRILMVAQYLPVEEMLRETEFAVGLYRRFAHLDPHNEGATGDLVWAMTVWADRLDRIGRHKAAKAVRDDAAKVAEYGEHSLAGEDVRFLPCTPVSVVSRHLGQLDVFAVGEDGRVWSHWWHTMWHEYLSLGTKTFPDGTVVSAVTRSRDYLDVFAVDGDGRLCTIWWTAADGWKPEWVPVAGSGIFPALTPVTTLSRNSDLMDAWLVDRDGTVNGVWWNGQWKGWYTLPGPKFPRCAPITSVSRNDDTMEIWAVDEHGAVWGIGWNGTWDPANWTLIGGKTFRPGTRIAAASRDTDKMEIWAVDENGEVWGCWWDAGWHDWYRIPGMTFPQGTPLSATSRRDGSHLELFGVGADGCVYGAWFDGDNWNHPGEDGQPKYWFRRGTEKDKLPPLTPLAVQLRVVPPPSHLFAIDVFGVGTDAGIHGTRFLESWRPWYRLPVPVIKFQKPIESGGLAALGGWAGVNVCIDGSLQWYGHAHDSGADGYDFGVAFYLRSEKRMIALSHNGSVSASRSDHDWEEIHPPNGAVAGILSDLLGAEASMNMQYTSHIGQTLEGVVSLGLKWFVGSVLGDVAGGLAIFAGVELGSLIATGEFGAGAVILEEVLWMAGPGNTLLAVAAHAITELGYDEKEIPLEAYELIDEHVFHHTLPAHEDLRITNIGGEASSGEQRPFTMSSPVGGKIRLNMGQAGFDDPIGYGVGKAGATGLPIIPYEVLVHELVHAWQIRWTGFDLSWFADATSASVEGETSYLYGPPGPEFAGGFTIEGQAQIVSDWFSEHAANATDPKAGFAQLTENKAVTDPYFRYIQDNIRLGNY
;
A
#
# COMPACT_ATOMS: atom_id res chain seq x y z
N MET A 1 -53.77 13.50 -12.90
CA MET A 1 -54.04 12.61 -11.74
C MET A 1 -54.50 13.51 -10.61
N ALA A 2 -55.60 13.18 -9.93
CA ALA A 2 -56.04 13.98 -8.79
C ALA A 2 -55.03 13.81 -7.64
N ASP A 3 -54.88 14.84 -6.81
CA ASP A 3 -54.05 14.76 -5.59
C ASP A 3 -54.63 13.65 -4.68
N PRO A 4 -53.80 12.72 -4.14
CA PRO A 4 -54.24 11.65 -3.23
C PRO A 4 -55.17 12.11 -2.10
N LEU A 5 -55.00 13.33 -1.59
CA LEU A 5 -55.90 13.89 -0.59
C LEU A 5 -57.31 14.16 -1.15
N THR A 6 -57.38 14.67 -2.38
CA THR A 6 -58.65 14.94 -3.07
C THR A 6 -59.39 13.64 -3.38
N GLU A 7 -58.69 12.60 -3.82
CA GLU A 7 -59.29 11.27 -4.05
C GLU A 7 -59.83 10.65 -2.76
N ALA A 8 -59.06 10.71 -1.66
CA ALA A 8 -59.51 10.21 -0.36
C ALA A 8 -60.75 10.97 0.17
N GLN A 9 -60.81 12.29 -0.04
CA GLN A 9 -61.98 13.11 0.32
C GLN A 9 -63.21 12.79 -0.53
N GLN A 10 -63.04 12.60 -1.84
CA GLN A 10 -64.12 12.21 -2.76
C GLN A 10 -64.71 10.84 -2.40
N ASP A 11 -63.85 9.87 -2.04
CA ASP A 11 -64.29 8.54 -1.60
C ASP A 11 -65.14 8.62 -0.32
N VAL A 12 -64.72 9.42 0.66
CA VAL A 12 -65.49 9.64 1.90
C VAL A 12 -66.83 10.32 1.60
N GLN A 13 -66.83 11.36 0.74
CA GLN A 13 -68.05 12.09 0.40
C GLN A 13 -69.06 11.20 -0.34
N LYS A 14 -68.59 10.37 -1.28
CA LYS A 14 -69.41 9.40 -2.01
C LYS A 14 -70.25 8.52 -1.08
N TYR A 15 -69.65 7.95 -0.03
CA TYR A 15 -70.39 7.10 0.89
C TYR A 15 -71.27 7.89 1.87
N ARG A 16 -70.92 9.13 2.21
CA ARG A 16 -71.81 10.02 2.98
C ARG A 16 -73.08 10.35 2.18
N ASP A 17 -72.95 10.68 0.90
CA ASP A 17 -74.08 11.00 0.02
C ASP A 17 -75.01 9.79 -0.17
N LEU A 18 -74.45 8.59 -0.33
CA LEU A 18 -75.23 7.34 -0.38
C LEU A 18 -76.03 7.09 0.91
N LEU A 19 -75.41 7.30 2.08
CA LEU A 19 -76.07 7.12 3.37
C LEU A 19 -77.15 8.18 3.66
N GLN A 20 -77.01 9.37 3.08
CA GLN A 20 -77.99 10.45 3.23
C GLN A 20 -79.17 10.32 2.27
N SER A 21 -78.92 9.85 1.04
CA SER A 21 -79.95 9.74 -0.01
C SER A 21 -80.91 8.57 0.20
N ASP A 22 -80.47 7.45 0.80
CA ASP A 22 -81.32 6.31 1.13
C ASP A 22 -81.01 5.70 2.52
N PRO A 23 -81.53 6.30 3.61
CA PRO A 23 -81.23 5.89 4.98
C PRO A 23 -81.77 4.51 5.39
N GLN A 24 -82.68 3.91 4.60
CA GLN A 24 -83.31 2.61 4.85
C GLN A 24 -82.90 1.55 3.82
N SER A 25 -81.90 1.84 2.98
CA SER A 25 -81.40 0.92 1.96
C SER A 25 -80.97 -0.42 2.56
N PRO A 26 -81.26 -1.55 1.90
CA PRO A 26 -80.65 -2.84 2.26
C PRO A 26 -79.11 -2.80 2.20
N ASP A 27 -78.51 -1.89 1.43
CA ASP A 27 -77.06 -1.71 1.31
C ASP A 27 -76.45 -0.73 2.33
N ARG A 28 -77.24 -0.24 3.29
CA ARG A 28 -76.81 0.73 4.32
C ARG A 28 -75.57 0.28 5.09
N ASN A 29 -75.54 -0.97 5.55
CA ASN A 29 -74.39 -1.50 6.32
C ASN A 29 -73.13 -1.70 5.45
N PRO A 30 -73.23 -2.21 4.21
CA PRO A 30 -72.13 -2.15 3.24
C PRO A 30 -71.56 -0.75 3.01
N TRP A 31 -72.42 0.27 2.84
CA TRP A 31 -71.96 1.66 2.66
C TRP A 31 -71.30 2.23 3.92
N ARG A 32 -71.83 1.96 5.11
CA ARG A 32 -71.17 2.32 6.39
C ARG A 32 -69.80 1.68 6.53
N ASN A 33 -69.66 0.40 6.17
CA ASN A 33 -68.36 -0.27 6.21
C ASN A 33 -67.36 0.35 5.22
N ALA A 34 -67.82 0.69 4.01
CA ALA A 34 -67.00 1.34 3.00
C ALA A 34 -66.60 2.77 3.42
N LEU A 35 -67.50 3.53 4.04
CA LEU A 35 -67.20 4.84 4.64
C LEU A 35 -66.14 4.71 5.75
N ALA A 36 -66.31 3.76 6.67
CA ALA A 36 -65.35 3.53 7.74
C ALA A 36 -63.96 3.15 7.20
N SER A 37 -63.90 2.34 6.13
CA SER A 37 -62.65 2.01 5.45
C SER A 37 -62.03 3.21 4.74
N ALA A 38 -62.81 4.01 4.02
CA ALA A 38 -62.32 5.23 3.37
C ALA A 38 -61.74 6.23 4.39
N LEU A 39 -62.40 6.39 5.54
CA LEU A 39 -61.94 7.25 6.64
C LEU A 39 -60.63 6.73 7.28
N CYS A 40 -60.59 5.44 7.65
CA CYS A 40 -59.47 4.86 8.41
C CYS A 40 -58.26 4.50 7.54
N ASP A 41 -58.50 3.94 6.36
CA ASP A 41 -57.47 3.26 5.57
C ASP A 41 -56.91 4.17 4.46
N ARG A 42 -57.58 5.29 4.12
CA ARG A 42 -57.16 6.23 3.08
C ARG A 42 -57.04 7.66 3.57
N LEU A 43 -58.09 8.23 4.17
CA LEU A 43 -58.11 9.65 4.54
C LEU A 43 -57.18 9.96 5.73
N ALA A 44 -57.28 9.22 6.84
CA ALA A 44 -56.45 9.45 8.02
C ALA A 44 -54.92 9.31 7.77
N PRO A 45 -54.42 8.29 7.06
CA PRO A 45 -53.01 8.20 6.69
C PRO A 45 -52.53 9.38 5.83
N THR A 46 -53.35 9.80 4.85
CA THR A 46 -53.02 10.90 3.93
C THR A 46 -52.99 12.26 4.65
N LEU A 47 -53.87 12.45 5.64
CA LEU A 47 -53.91 13.66 6.45
C LEU A 47 -52.80 13.69 7.52
N LYS A 48 -52.30 12.56 8.01
CA LYS A 48 -51.34 12.50 9.14
C LYS A 48 -50.11 13.42 8.99
N PRO A 49 -49.39 13.46 7.85
CA PRO A 49 -48.23 14.35 7.70
C PRO A 49 -48.61 15.82 7.49
N LEU A 50 -49.86 16.13 7.11
CA LEU A 50 -50.32 17.46 6.72
C LEU A 50 -51.11 18.17 7.82
N ARG A 51 -52.06 17.46 8.43
CA ARG A 51 -53.08 17.94 9.37
C ARG A 51 -53.40 16.81 10.38
N PRO A 52 -52.56 16.63 11.42
CA PRO A 52 -52.69 15.52 12.35
C PRO A 52 -54.02 15.54 13.14
N ASP A 53 -54.60 16.71 13.41
CA ASP A 53 -55.89 16.83 14.09
C ASP A 53 -57.06 16.39 13.20
N ASP A 54 -57.02 16.72 11.90
CA ASP A 54 -58.00 16.25 10.92
C ASP A 54 -57.88 14.73 10.69
N ALA A 55 -56.65 14.21 10.70
CA ALA A 55 -56.40 12.77 10.67
C ALA A 55 -57.00 12.06 11.89
N ALA A 56 -56.84 12.64 13.08
CA ALA A 56 -57.46 12.13 14.30
C ALA A 56 -58.99 12.17 14.22
N ALA A 57 -59.57 13.25 13.70
CA ALA A 57 -61.02 13.37 13.50
C ALA A 57 -61.57 12.29 12.55
N ALA A 58 -60.92 12.09 11.40
CA ALA A 58 -61.29 11.04 10.45
C ALA A 58 -61.18 9.64 11.07
N ALA A 59 -60.12 9.38 11.83
CA ALA A 59 -59.94 8.11 12.53
C ALA A 59 -61.02 7.88 13.61
N ARG A 60 -61.40 8.91 14.39
CA ARG A 60 -62.49 8.81 15.38
C ARG A 60 -63.80 8.41 14.73
N GLU A 61 -64.17 9.08 13.63
CA GLU A 61 -65.40 8.81 12.89
C GLU A 61 -65.40 7.38 12.33
N GLY A 62 -64.33 6.97 11.67
CA GLY A 62 -64.23 5.62 11.10
C GLY A 62 -64.24 4.52 12.16
N ILE A 63 -63.60 4.74 13.32
CA ILE A 63 -63.64 3.82 14.47
C ILE A 63 -65.06 3.75 15.05
N ALA A 64 -65.75 4.87 15.20
CA ALA A 64 -67.13 4.92 15.71
C ALA A 64 -68.07 4.11 14.82
N ILE A 65 -68.05 4.33 13.50
CA ILE A 65 -68.87 3.56 12.54
C ILE A 65 -68.55 2.07 12.61
N THR A 66 -67.26 1.72 12.71
CA THR A 66 -66.83 0.31 12.83
C THR A 66 -67.35 -0.34 14.12
N ARG A 67 -67.37 0.39 15.24
CA ARG A 67 -67.93 -0.09 16.52
C ARG A 67 -69.44 -0.26 16.47
N GLU A 68 -70.17 0.64 15.82
CA GLU A 68 -71.62 0.50 15.65
C GLU A 68 -71.98 -0.73 14.81
N LEU A 69 -71.27 -0.96 13.69
CA LEU A 69 -71.45 -2.16 12.86
C LEU A 69 -71.20 -3.45 13.66
N LEU A 70 -70.20 -3.46 14.54
CA LEU A 70 -69.93 -4.57 15.44
C LEU A 70 -71.07 -4.78 16.45
N ALA A 71 -71.60 -3.72 17.06
CA ALA A 71 -72.68 -3.79 18.05
C ALA A 71 -74.01 -4.28 17.42
N GLU A 72 -74.26 -3.94 16.17
CA GLU A 72 -75.42 -4.40 15.39
C GLU A 72 -75.28 -5.86 14.91
N GLY A 73 -74.12 -6.51 15.11
CA GLY A 73 -73.85 -7.85 14.59
C GLY A 73 -73.73 -7.91 13.07
N ALA A 74 -73.49 -6.77 12.42
CA ALA A 74 -73.31 -6.70 10.97
C ALA A 74 -71.98 -7.36 10.55
N PHE A 75 -72.00 -8.13 9.47
CA PHE A 75 -70.84 -8.87 8.95
C PHE A 75 -70.14 -9.76 10.00
N PRO A 76 -70.82 -10.80 10.52
CA PRO A 76 -70.27 -11.64 11.59
C PRO A 76 -68.93 -12.31 11.24
N GLN A 77 -68.71 -12.61 9.94
CA GLN A 77 -67.43 -13.16 9.43
C GLN A 77 -66.30 -12.12 9.38
N SER A 78 -66.59 -10.83 9.53
CA SER A 78 -65.62 -9.72 9.42
C SER A 78 -65.21 -9.11 10.76
N ARG A 79 -65.66 -9.67 11.90
CA ARG A 79 -65.32 -9.16 13.25
C ARG A 79 -63.83 -8.93 13.45
N GLN A 80 -63.00 -9.88 13.01
CA GLN A 80 -61.54 -9.77 13.08
C GLN A 80 -61.01 -8.61 12.22
N GLY A 81 -61.53 -8.43 11.01
CA GLY A 81 -61.18 -7.32 10.12
C GLY A 81 -61.54 -5.95 10.72
N PHE A 82 -62.69 -5.86 11.39
CA PHE A 82 -63.10 -4.65 12.12
C PHE A 82 -62.19 -4.37 13.32
N ALA A 83 -61.83 -5.39 14.10
CA ALA A 83 -60.87 -5.23 15.18
C ALA A 83 -59.50 -4.74 14.65
N ARG A 84 -59.02 -5.29 13.54
CA ARG A 84 -57.78 -4.85 12.87
C ARG A 84 -57.85 -3.38 12.44
N ARG A 85 -58.94 -2.96 11.80
CA ARG A 85 -59.15 -1.57 11.38
C ARG A 85 -59.11 -0.62 12.57
N ILE A 86 -59.81 -0.94 13.67
CA ILE A 86 -59.80 -0.14 14.90
C ILE A 86 -58.38 -0.01 15.45
N ALA A 87 -57.64 -1.12 15.54
CA ALA A 87 -56.26 -1.09 16.03
C ALA A 87 -55.31 -0.33 15.10
N ALA A 88 -55.49 -0.37 13.79
CA ALA A 88 -54.68 0.40 12.84
C ALA A 88 -54.99 1.90 12.94
N ALA A 89 -56.26 2.29 12.84
CA ALA A 89 -56.71 3.67 12.87
C ALA A 89 -56.37 4.40 14.18
N ALA A 90 -56.26 3.67 15.29
CA ALA A 90 -55.85 4.22 16.58
C ALA A 90 -54.46 4.88 16.57
N GLU A 91 -53.60 4.62 15.58
CA GLU A 91 -52.30 5.28 15.43
C GLU A 91 -52.39 6.77 15.09
N TYR A 92 -53.54 7.20 14.56
CA TYR A 92 -53.81 8.59 14.22
C TYR A 92 -54.45 9.37 15.38
N LEU A 93 -54.79 8.70 16.49
CA LEU A 93 -55.40 9.31 17.66
C LEU A 93 -54.36 9.81 18.69
N PRO A 94 -54.72 10.76 19.57
CA PRO A 94 -53.92 11.08 20.75
C PRO A 94 -53.69 9.86 21.66
N ALA A 95 -52.60 9.84 22.42
CA ALA A 95 -52.12 8.66 23.14
C ALA A 95 -53.20 7.97 24.02
N ALA A 96 -53.98 8.72 24.81
CA ALA A 96 -55.03 8.16 25.67
C ALA A 96 -56.22 7.57 24.87
N GLU A 97 -56.63 8.25 23.79
CA GLU A 97 -57.68 7.76 22.89
C GLU A 97 -57.21 6.52 22.12
N ALA A 98 -55.95 6.51 21.68
CA ALA A 98 -55.32 5.39 21.01
C ALA A 98 -55.30 4.13 21.89
N VAL A 99 -54.97 4.28 23.18
CA VAL A 99 -55.04 3.17 24.16
C VAL A 99 -56.46 2.63 24.23
N THR A 100 -57.45 3.49 24.45
CA THR A 100 -58.87 3.10 24.58
C THR A 100 -59.39 2.39 23.32
N ALA A 101 -59.04 2.89 22.13
CA ALA A 101 -59.39 2.26 20.85
C ALA A 101 -58.74 0.87 20.70
N THR A 102 -57.48 0.75 21.09
CA THR A 102 -56.73 -0.51 21.01
C THR A 102 -57.23 -1.54 22.02
N GLU A 103 -57.64 -1.13 23.22
CA GLU A 103 -58.24 -2.01 24.23
C GLU A 103 -59.54 -2.61 23.73
N ALA A 104 -60.40 -1.82 23.09
CA ALA A 104 -61.62 -2.31 22.47
C ALA A 104 -61.34 -3.35 21.36
N SER A 105 -60.34 -3.10 20.52
CA SER A 105 -59.88 -4.07 19.52
C SER A 105 -59.34 -5.35 20.17
N THR A 106 -58.52 -5.20 21.22
CA THR A 106 -57.93 -6.32 21.98
C THR A 106 -58.99 -7.19 22.62
N ALA A 107 -60.07 -6.60 23.15
CA ALA A 107 -61.21 -7.34 23.69
C ALA A 107 -61.86 -8.25 22.63
N ILE A 108 -62.04 -7.76 21.40
CA ILE A 108 -62.58 -8.57 20.29
C ILE A 108 -61.64 -9.72 19.94
N TYR A 109 -60.34 -9.47 19.82
CA TYR A 109 -59.37 -10.54 19.59
C TYR A 109 -59.34 -11.57 20.72
N ARG A 110 -59.55 -11.13 21.96
CA ARG A 110 -59.65 -12.02 23.12
C ARG A 110 -60.89 -12.90 23.05
N GLU A 111 -62.07 -12.33 22.75
CA GLU A 111 -63.30 -13.10 22.51
C GLU A 111 -63.13 -14.14 21.39
N LEU A 112 -62.47 -13.76 20.29
CA LEU A 112 -62.23 -14.67 19.15
C LEU A 112 -61.29 -15.82 19.54
N ALA A 113 -60.23 -15.54 20.30
CA ALA A 113 -59.30 -16.55 20.80
C ALA A 113 -59.94 -17.46 21.87
N GLU A 114 -60.81 -16.94 22.73
CA GLU A 114 -61.56 -17.72 23.73
C GLU A 114 -62.64 -18.61 23.09
N ALA A 115 -63.26 -18.14 22.00
CA ALA A 115 -64.25 -18.93 21.25
C ALA A 115 -63.63 -20.15 20.54
N ARG A 116 -62.34 -20.08 20.20
CA ARG A 116 -61.58 -21.18 19.61
C ARG A 116 -60.21 -21.32 20.30
N PRO A 117 -60.15 -21.89 21.51
CA PRO A 117 -58.93 -21.96 22.31
C PRO A 117 -57.78 -22.74 21.66
N ASP A 118 -58.09 -23.60 20.68
CA ASP A 118 -57.12 -24.43 19.95
C ASP A 118 -56.69 -23.82 18.60
N ASP A 119 -57.32 -22.71 18.19
CA ASP A 119 -57.00 -22.00 16.95
C ASP A 119 -55.80 -21.06 17.18
N MET A 120 -54.60 -21.58 16.88
CA MET A 120 -53.34 -20.86 17.06
C MET A 120 -53.26 -19.56 16.26
N GLU A 121 -54.02 -19.44 15.16
CA GLU A 121 -54.06 -18.20 14.39
C GLU A 121 -54.75 -17.09 15.18
N GLN A 122 -55.88 -17.38 15.83
CA GLN A 122 -56.58 -16.40 16.68
C GLN A 122 -55.73 -15.98 17.89
N ILE A 123 -55.00 -16.92 18.49
CA ILE A 123 -54.04 -16.64 19.57
C ILE A 123 -52.91 -15.73 19.06
N ALA A 124 -52.39 -16.00 17.86
CA ALA A 124 -51.34 -15.19 17.24
C ALA A 124 -51.78 -13.74 16.99
N TRP A 125 -53.02 -13.54 16.52
CA TRP A 125 -53.57 -12.21 16.32
C TRP A 125 -53.75 -11.42 17.62
N LEU A 126 -54.20 -12.09 18.69
CA LEU A 126 -54.26 -11.49 20.03
C LEU A 126 -52.86 -11.11 20.54
N ALA A 127 -51.89 -12.02 20.41
CA ALA A 127 -50.50 -11.73 20.79
C ALA A 127 -49.93 -10.55 20.01
N TRP A 128 -50.17 -10.48 18.70
CA TRP A 128 -49.71 -9.40 17.83
C TRP A 128 -50.30 -8.04 18.22
N VAL A 129 -51.60 -7.94 18.51
CA VAL A 129 -52.22 -6.66 18.90
C VAL A 129 -51.75 -6.20 20.28
N LEU A 130 -51.55 -7.13 21.22
CA LEU A 130 -51.02 -6.83 22.55
C LEU A 130 -49.57 -6.31 22.48
N ALA A 131 -48.70 -7.02 21.76
CA ALA A 131 -47.28 -6.72 21.62
C ALA A 131 -47.00 -5.51 20.72
N GLY A 132 -47.54 -5.53 19.49
CA GLY A 132 -47.21 -4.58 18.44
C GLY A 132 -48.00 -3.28 18.49
N LYS A 133 -49.14 -3.25 19.21
CA LYS A 133 -50.02 -2.08 19.26
C LYS A 133 -50.32 -1.60 20.68
N LEU A 134 -50.83 -2.46 21.57
CA LEU A 134 -51.29 -2.00 22.89
C LEU A 134 -50.14 -1.64 23.85
N ALA A 135 -49.14 -2.51 24.00
CA ALA A 135 -47.97 -2.24 24.85
C ALA A 135 -47.23 -0.93 24.48
N PRO A 136 -46.83 -0.69 23.21
CA PRO A 136 -46.19 0.57 22.81
C PRO A 136 -47.09 1.79 23.04
N ARG A 137 -48.40 1.69 22.80
CA ARG A 137 -49.33 2.82 23.01
C ARG A 137 -49.51 3.16 24.47
N ARG A 138 -49.60 2.14 25.34
CA ARG A 138 -49.61 2.34 26.80
C ARG A 138 -48.29 2.97 27.28
N ALA A 139 -47.15 2.52 26.76
CA ALA A 139 -45.86 3.12 27.07
C ALA A 139 -45.78 4.60 26.61
N ALA A 140 -46.24 4.92 25.40
CA ALA A 140 -46.32 6.29 24.88
C ALA A 140 -47.28 7.18 25.70
N ALA A 141 -48.34 6.59 26.26
CA ALA A 141 -49.27 7.25 27.19
C ALA A 141 -48.75 7.30 28.65
N GLN A 142 -47.48 6.94 28.89
CA GLN A 142 -46.84 6.88 30.22
C GLN A 142 -47.52 5.89 31.20
N GLN A 143 -48.25 4.90 30.70
CA GLN A 143 -48.86 3.82 31.47
C GLN A 143 -47.91 2.62 31.56
N THR A 144 -46.82 2.76 32.31
CA THR A 144 -45.74 1.75 32.40
C THR A 144 -46.23 0.37 32.86
N ASP A 145 -47.02 0.30 33.94
CA ASP A 145 -47.54 -0.96 34.47
C ASP A 145 -48.52 -1.63 33.49
N GLY A 146 -49.33 -0.81 32.81
CA GLY A 146 -50.25 -1.28 31.78
C GLY A 146 -49.52 -1.81 30.55
N ALA A 147 -48.41 -1.18 30.15
CA ALA A 147 -47.57 -1.63 29.05
C ALA A 147 -46.90 -2.97 29.38
N ALA A 148 -46.36 -3.10 30.59
CA ALA A 148 -45.78 -4.33 31.10
C ALA A 148 -46.82 -5.47 31.17
N ALA A 149 -48.05 -5.18 31.61
CA ALA A 149 -49.13 -6.18 31.63
C ALA A 149 -49.48 -6.68 30.23
N SER A 150 -49.62 -5.78 29.24
CA SER A 150 -49.87 -6.15 27.84
C SER A 150 -48.73 -6.98 27.25
N ALA A 151 -47.49 -6.56 27.53
CA ALA A 151 -46.30 -7.27 27.07
C ALA A 151 -46.21 -8.68 27.67
N ARG A 152 -46.53 -8.83 28.96
CA ARG A 152 -46.52 -10.12 29.66
C ARG A 152 -47.55 -11.08 29.07
N GLU A 153 -48.77 -10.61 28.83
CA GLU A 153 -49.82 -11.39 28.17
C GLU A 153 -49.38 -11.82 26.76
N ALA A 154 -48.82 -10.90 25.96
CA ALA A 154 -48.34 -11.22 24.62
C ALA A 154 -47.23 -12.29 24.62
N VAL A 155 -46.26 -12.18 25.54
CA VAL A 155 -45.17 -13.17 25.68
C VAL A 155 -45.72 -14.54 26.07
N LEU A 156 -46.69 -14.61 26.99
CA LEU A 156 -47.33 -15.88 27.39
C LEU A 156 -48.07 -16.55 26.23
N LEU A 157 -48.86 -15.79 25.46
CA LEU A 157 -49.57 -16.30 24.29
C LEU A 157 -48.59 -16.78 23.20
N THR A 158 -47.52 -16.01 22.96
CA THR A 158 -46.52 -16.38 21.95
C THR A 158 -45.72 -17.60 22.37
N ARG A 159 -45.39 -17.74 23.67
CA ARG A 159 -44.79 -18.95 24.24
C ARG A 159 -45.68 -20.19 24.03
N ARG A 160 -47.00 -20.05 24.19
CA ARG A 160 -47.96 -21.13 23.93
C ARG A 160 -47.93 -21.58 22.48
N ILE A 161 -47.86 -20.65 21.53
CA ILE A 161 -47.74 -20.96 20.09
C ILE A 161 -46.42 -21.72 19.81
N LEU A 162 -45.33 -21.30 20.45
CA LEU A 162 -43.99 -21.86 20.25
C LEU A 162 -43.71 -23.15 21.04
N ALA A 163 -44.62 -23.56 21.93
CA ALA A 163 -44.50 -24.79 22.71
C ALA A 163 -44.84 -26.08 21.92
N ALA A 164 -45.28 -25.94 20.67
CA ALA A 164 -45.59 -27.08 19.81
C ALA A 164 -44.32 -27.91 19.48
N PRO A 165 -44.43 -29.26 19.37
CA PRO A 165 -43.28 -30.12 19.03
C PRO A 165 -42.63 -29.79 17.68
N VAL A 166 -43.44 -29.31 16.73
CA VAL A 166 -43.00 -28.79 15.43
C VAL A 166 -43.27 -27.29 15.44
N LEU A 167 -42.23 -26.50 15.16
CA LEU A 167 -42.35 -25.05 15.10
C LEU A 167 -43.30 -24.64 13.97
N PRO A 168 -44.19 -23.65 14.19
CA PRO A 168 -45.08 -23.17 13.13
C PRO A 168 -44.29 -22.50 11.99
N PRO A 169 -44.84 -22.42 10.76
CA PRO A 169 -44.15 -21.84 9.60
C PRO A 169 -43.59 -20.42 9.83
N ASN A 170 -44.20 -19.62 10.71
CA ASN A 170 -43.75 -18.26 11.06
C ASN A 170 -43.11 -18.16 12.46
N ALA A 171 -42.50 -19.23 12.96
CA ALA A 171 -41.88 -19.25 14.30
C ALA A 171 -40.83 -18.14 14.50
N ALA A 172 -40.05 -17.81 13.45
CA ALA A 172 -39.09 -16.70 13.48
C ALA A 172 -39.77 -15.34 13.75
N GLY A 173 -40.90 -15.07 13.10
CA GLY A 173 -41.68 -13.85 13.34
C GLY A 173 -42.25 -13.77 14.75
N HIS A 174 -42.69 -14.90 15.31
CA HIS A 174 -43.14 -14.99 16.70
C HIS A 174 -41.99 -14.75 17.70
N ALA A 175 -40.80 -15.27 17.43
CA ALA A 175 -39.61 -15.02 18.25
C ALA A 175 -39.19 -13.54 18.22
N LEU A 176 -39.17 -12.91 17.03
CA LEU A 176 -38.92 -11.46 16.89
C LEU A 176 -39.93 -10.63 17.70
N LEU A 177 -41.22 -11.00 17.63
CA LEU A 177 -42.27 -10.33 18.39
C LEU A 177 -41.99 -10.36 19.90
N ILE A 178 -41.60 -11.52 20.46
CA ILE A 178 -41.21 -11.64 21.87
C ILE A 178 -40.00 -10.73 22.18
N GLY A 179 -38.95 -10.80 21.36
CA GLY A 179 -37.71 -10.04 21.58
C GLY A 179 -37.90 -8.52 21.58
N ASP A 180 -38.77 -8.02 20.70
CA ASP A 180 -39.11 -6.60 20.62
C ASP A 180 -40.03 -6.16 21.75
N THR A 181 -41.00 -7.01 22.13
CA THR A 181 -41.94 -6.74 23.23
C THR A 181 -41.27 -6.72 24.60
N ALA A 182 -40.19 -7.48 24.76
CA ALA A 182 -39.43 -7.57 26.01
C ALA A 182 -38.95 -6.20 26.54
N ARG A 183 -38.80 -5.17 25.69
CA ARG A 183 -38.40 -3.81 26.11
C ARG A 183 -39.42 -3.12 27.02
N TYR A 184 -40.68 -3.58 27.03
CA TYR A 184 -41.75 -3.03 27.87
C TYR A 184 -41.93 -3.80 29.18
N LEU A 185 -41.18 -4.88 29.38
CA LEU A 185 -41.20 -5.67 30.60
C LEU A 185 -40.22 -5.13 31.64
N PRO A 186 -40.43 -5.44 32.94
CA PRO A 186 -39.41 -5.23 33.95
C PRO A 186 -38.09 -5.94 33.59
N PRO A 187 -36.92 -5.42 34.00
CA PRO A 187 -35.62 -5.89 33.50
C PRO A 187 -35.40 -7.41 33.59
N GLY A 188 -35.77 -8.06 34.70
CA GLY A 188 -35.63 -9.51 34.86
C GLY A 188 -36.53 -10.31 33.90
N GLU A 189 -37.80 -9.90 33.75
CA GLU A 189 -38.73 -10.53 32.82
C GLU A 189 -38.33 -10.31 31.36
N ALA A 190 -37.73 -9.14 31.06
CA ALA A 190 -37.20 -8.84 29.75
C ALA A 190 -36.06 -9.80 29.35
N VAL A 191 -35.17 -10.16 30.30
CA VAL A 191 -34.13 -11.18 30.08
C VAL A 191 -34.78 -12.52 29.71
N ASP A 192 -35.73 -12.99 30.51
CA ASP A 192 -36.39 -14.29 30.31
C ASP A 192 -37.19 -14.35 28.99
N ALA A 193 -37.85 -13.25 28.61
CA ALA A 193 -38.55 -13.15 27.32
C ALA A 193 -37.56 -13.22 26.15
N THR A 194 -36.44 -12.48 26.24
CA THR A 194 -35.41 -12.45 25.19
C THR A 194 -34.74 -13.82 25.02
N ALA A 195 -34.44 -14.51 26.12
CA ALA A 195 -33.85 -15.84 26.09
C ALA A 195 -34.73 -16.85 25.36
N VAL A 196 -36.06 -16.78 25.54
CA VAL A 196 -37.01 -17.65 24.82
C VAL A 196 -37.01 -17.38 23.32
N ALA A 197 -36.95 -16.11 22.90
CA ALA A 197 -36.86 -15.78 21.48
C ALA A 197 -35.58 -16.37 20.85
N ILE A 198 -34.45 -16.29 21.56
CA ILE A 198 -33.17 -16.83 21.11
C ILE A 198 -33.20 -18.36 21.03
N ASP A 199 -33.82 -19.05 21.99
CA ASP A 199 -33.98 -20.51 21.95
C ASP A 199 -34.72 -20.96 20.68
N VAL A 200 -35.74 -20.22 20.25
CA VAL A 200 -36.44 -20.51 18.98
C VAL A 200 -35.52 -20.31 17.78
N PHE A 201 -34.74 -19.23 17.71
CA PHE A 201 -33.77 -19.04 16.64
C PHE A 201 -32.70 -20.13 16.62
N ARG A 202 -32.23 -20.61 17.78
CA ARG A 202 -31.32 -21.75 17.88
C ARG A 202 -31.94 -23.02 17.31
N ARG A 203 -33.20 -23.34 17.66
CA ARG A 203 -33.92 -24.50 17.11
C ARG A 203 -34.10 -24.41 15.60
N LEU A 204 -34.47 -23.23 15.09
CA LEU A 204 -34.60 -22.98 13.65
C LEU A 204 -33.25 -23.15 12.93
N SER A 205 -32.18 -22.59 13.50
CA SER A 205 -30.83 -22.73 12.95
C SER A 205 -30.30 -24.16 13.02
N ALA A 206 -30.69 -24.94 14.02
CA ALA A 206 -30.31 -26.35 14.13
C ALA A 206 -31.07 -27.22 13.10
N ALA A 207 -32.30 -26.85 12.76
CA ALA A 207 -33.10 -27.53 11.74
C ALA A 207 -32.60 -27.26 10.31
N ASP A 208 -31.98 -26.10 10.07
CA ASP A 208 -31.36 -25.73 8.80
C ASP A 208 -29.95 -25.15 9.01
N PRO A 209 -28.93 -26.02 9.26
CA PRO A 209 -27.58 -25.56 9.57
C PRO A 209 -26.90 -24.76 8.47
N GLY A 210 -27.34 -24.88 7.22
CA GLY A 210 -26.80 -24.15 6.07
C GLY A 210 -27.35 -22.73 5.93
N ASN A 211 -28.38 -22.37 6.69
CA ASN A 211 -28.98 -21.04 6.64
C ASN A 211 -28.26 -20.07 7.58
N LEU A 212 -27.21 -19.44 7.06
CA LEU A 212 -26.39 -18.49 7.80
C LEU A 212 -27.17 -17.27 8.31
N ARG A 213 -28.30 -16.89 7.70
CA ARG A 213 -29.13 -15.78 8.19
C ARG A 213 -29.74 -16.09 9.56
N LEU A 214 -30.13 -17.34 9.80
CA LEU A 214 -30.67 -17.75 11.11
C LEU A 214 -29.58 -17.76 12.18
N ARG A 215 -28.37 -18.22 11.85
CA ARG A 215 -27.21 -18.14 12.75
C ARG A 215 -26.87 -16.69 13.08
N ASP A 216 -26.82 -15.83 12.07
CA ASP A 216 -26.55 -14.41 12.25
C ASP A 216 -27.61 -13.73 13.15
N GLN A 217 -28.88 -14.11 13.00
CA GLN A 217 -29.96 -13.60 13.83
C GLN A 217 -29.83 -14.00 15.31
N VAL A 218 -29.31 -15.20 15.61
CA VAL A 218 -28.95 -15.64 16.97
C VAL A 218 -27.86 -14.72 17.52
N ALA A 219 -26.76 -14.54 16.79
CA ALA A 219 -25.65 -13.71 17.19
C ALA A 219 -26.08 -12.26 17.46
N GLU A 220 -26.87 -11.67 16.56
CA GLU A 220 -27.40 -10.32 16.68
C GLU A 220 -28.31 -10.16 17.92
N SER A 221 -29.17 -11.13 18.19
CA SER A 221 -30.07 -11.09 19.35
C SER A 221 -29.30 -11.26 20.67
N LEU A 222 -28.27 -12.09 20.70
CA LEU A 222 -27.37 -12.25 21.84
C LEU A 222 -26.64 -10.92 22.15
N SER A 223 -25.98 -10.32 21.14
CA SER A 223 -25.19 -9.10 21.33
C SER A 223 -26.03 -7.84 21.55
N GLY A 224 -27.10 -7.68 20.78
CA GLY A 224 -27.88 -6.44 20.72
C GLY A 224 -29.00 -6.38 21.75
N ARG A 225 -29.43 -7.52 22.29
CA ARG A 225 -30.58 -7.59 23.21
C ARG A 225 -30.24 -8.31 24.51
N LEU A 226 -29.77 -9.56 24.48
CA LEU A 226 -29.67 -10.39 25.69
C LEU A 226 -28.52 -9.99 26.62
N ALA A 227 -27.27 -9.95 26.12
CA ALA A 227 -26.10 -9.63 26.95
C ALA A 227 -26.21 -8.27 27.65
N PRO A 228 -26.63 -7.17 26.98
CA PRO A 228 -26.85 -5.88 27.66
C PRO A 228 -27.93 -5.94 28.73
N ARG A 229 -29.03 -6.69 28.51
CA ARG A 229 -30.12 -6.83 29.49
C ARG A 229 -29.68 -7.63 30.71
N GLN A 230 -28.92 -8.70 30.53
CA GLN A 230 -28.33 -9.49 31.62
C GLN A 230 -27.36 -8.66 32.45
N ALA A 231 -26.47 -7.90 31.80
CA ALA A 231 -25.55 -7.00 32.48
C ALA A 231 -26.30 -5.92 33.29
N ALA A 232 -27.36 -5.34 32.73
CA ALA A 232 -28.17 -4.31 33.40
C ALA A 232 -28.89 -4.81 34.67
N VAL A 233 -29.13 -6.12 34.80
CA VAL A 233 -29.71 -6.73 36.01
C VAL A 233 -28.67 -7.40 36.93
N GLY A 234 -27.38 -7.20 36.67
CA GLY A 234 -26.28 -7.76 37.47
C GLY A 234 -25.97 -9.23 37.19
N ARG A 235 -26.54 -9.84 36.14
CA ARG A 235 -26.24 -11.22 35.70
C ARG A 235 -25.00 -11.25 34.81
N HIS A 236 -23.85 -10.84 35.34
CA HIS A 236 -22.62 -10.65 34.55
C HIS A 236 -22.09 -11.94 33.92
N THR A 237 -22.16 -13.08 34.62
CA THR A 237 -21.72 -14.38 34.08
C THR A 237 -22.56 -14.81 32.87
N GLU A 238 -23.88 -14.63 32.93
CA GLU A 238 -24.76 -14.96 31.80
C GLU A 238 -24.54 -14.00 30.60
N ALA A 239 -24.24 -12.73 30.89
CA ALA A 239 -23.91 -11.74 29.87
C ALA A 239 -22.59 -12.09 29.16
N GLU A 240 -21.59 -12.55 29.91
CA GLU A 240 -20.32 -13.05 29.38
C GLU A 240 -20.54 -14.26 28.46
N GLU A 241 -21.32 -15.26 28.89
CA GLU A 241 -21.65 -16.43 28.07
C GLU A 241 -22.34 -16.05 26.76
N SER A 242 -23.33 -15.16 26.85
CA SER A 242 -24.05 -14.65 25.68
C SER A 242 -23.15 -13.85 24.74
N ALA A 243 -22.20 -13.09 25.29
CA ALA A 243 -21.20 -12.36 24.52
C ALA A 243 -20.26 -13.31 23.77
N ARG A 244 -19.73 -14.32 24.47
CA ARG A 244 -18.81 -15.31 23.90
C ARG A 244 -19.47 -16.10 22.77
N GLU A 245 -20.72 -16.53 22.95
CA GLU A 245 -21.48 -17.22 21.91
C GLU A 245 -21.74 -16.32 20.69
N SER A 246 -22.15 -15.06 20.90
CA SER A 246 -22.38 -14.10 19.80
C SER A 246 -21.12 -13.88 18.96
N VAL A 247 -19.96 -13.71 19.63
CA VAL A 247 -18.67 -13.54 18.97
C VAL A 247 -18.31 -14.78 18.16
N GLN A 248 -18.45 -15.97 18.75
CA GLN A 248 -18.11 -17.23 18.06
C GLN A 248 -18.97 -17.43 16.80
N ILE A 249 -20.30 -17.25 16.91
CA ILE A 249 -21.19 -17.36 15.75
C ILE A 249 -20.82 -16.32 14.68
N THR A 250 -20.53 -15.08 15.08
CA THR A 250 -20.11 -14.04 14.13
C THR A 250 -18.82 -14.41 13.41
N LYS A 251 -17.84 -14.98 14.11
CA LYS A 251 -16.58 -15.49 13.55
C LYS A 251 -16.80 -16.61 12.53
N ASP A 252 -17.78 -17.48 12.77
CA ASP A 252 -18.15 -18.56 11.85
C ASP A 252 -18.84 -17.99 10.59
N VAL A 253 -19.74 -17.01 10.75
CA VAL A 253 -20.44 -16.38 9.61
C VAL A 253 -19.47 -15.64 8.69
N VAL A 254 -18.47 -14.92 9.22
CA VAL A 254 -17.50 -14.18 8.39
C VAL A 254 -16.52 -15.05 7.61
N GLN A 255 -16.52 -16.38 7.81
CA GLN A 255 -15.76 -17.30 6.94
C GLN A 255 -16.44 -17.53 5.59
N ASP A 256 -17.74 -17.24 5.45
CA ASP A 256 -18.44 -17.36 4.18
C ASP A 256 -18.14 -16.13 3.28
N PRO A 257 -17.71 -16.33 2.03
CA PRO A 257 -17.47 -15.22 1.08
C PRO A 257 -18.68 -14.29 0.90
N ALA A 258 -19.92 -14.79 1.02
CA ALA A 258 -21.15 -13.99 0.94
C ALA A 258 -21.28 -12.98 2.09
N ALA A 259 -20.52 -13.15 3.18
CA ALA A 259 -20.50 -12.24 4.32
C ALA A 259 -19.64 -10.98 4.08
N ALA A 260 -18.84 -10.92 3.00
CA ALA A 260 -17.95 -9.80 2.69
C ALA A 260 -18.69 -8.44 2.63
N GLY A 261 -19.94 -8.42 2.15
CA GLY A 261 -20.75 -7.21 2.04
C GLY A 261 -21.18 -6.57 3.36
N ASN A 262 -20.94 -7.22 4.52
CA ASN A 262 -21.34 -6.70 5.84
C ASN A 262 -20.23 -6.77 6.92
N LEU A 263 -18.95 -6.82 6.51
CA LEU A 263 -17.81 -6.85 7.44
C LEU A 263 -17.86 -5.75 8.50
N ARG A 264 -18.26 -4.54 8.10
CA ARG A 264 -18.51 -3.39 8.99
C ARG A 264 -19.50 -3.72 10.12
N GLY A 265 -20.62 -4.35 9.78
CA GLY A 265 -21.66 -4.73 10.74
C GLY A 265 -21.16 -5.77 11.74
N TYR A 266 -20.40 -6.76 11.27
CA TYR A 266 -19.82 -7.80 12.12
C TYR A 266 -18.73 -7.26 13.06
N GLY A 267 -17.84 -6.40 12.56
CA GLY A 267 -16.84 -5.70 13.38
C GLY A 267 -17.49 -4.89 14.50
N ARG A 268 -18.53 -4.11 14.17
CA ARG A 268 -19.30 -3.34 15.17
C ARG A 268 -19.92 -4.24 16.24
N ARG A 269 -20.50 -5.38 15.85
CA ARG A 269 -21.15 -6.32 16.76
C ARG A 269 -20.15 -6.85 17.79
N ILE A 270 -19.00 -7.33 17.33
CA ILE A 270 -17.93 -7.86 18.20
C ILE A 270 -17.42 -6.77 19.14
N LEU A 271 -17.13 -5.56 18.62
CA LEU A 271 -16.69 -4.44 19.45
C LEU A 271 -17.66 -4.13 20.58
N MET A 272 -18.97 -4.08 20.28
CA MET A 272 -19.99 -3.73 21.27
C MET A 272 -20.17 -4.80 22.33
N VAL A 273 -20.11 -6.08 21.96
CA VAL A 273 -20.37 -7.18 22.90
C VAL A 273 -19.13 -7.58 23.71
N ALA A 274 -17.93 -7.34 23.18
CA ALA A 274 -16.67 -7.67 23.85
C ALA A 274 -16.49 -6.98 25.21
N GLN A 275 -17.17 -5.87 25.48
CA GLN A 275 -17.11 -5.17 26.77
C GLN A 275 -17.63 -6.02 27.95
N TYR A 276 -18.40 -7.07 27.68
CA TYR A 276 -18.92 -8.00 28.69
C TYR A 276 -18.00 -9.21 28.93
N LEU A 277 -16.89 -9.32 28.20
CA LEU A 277 -15.92 -10.41 28.33
C LEU A 277 -14.84 -10.08 29.38
N PRO A 278 -14.14 -11.10 29.91
CA PRO A 278 -12.93 -10.89 30.71
C PRO A 278 -11.87 -10.09 29.92
N VAL A 279 -11.01 -9.35 30.63
CA VAL A 279 -10.07 -8.38 30.03
C VAL A 279 -9.27 -8.95 28.84
N GLU A 280 -8.66 -10.11 29.00
CA GLU A 280 -7.82 -10.73 27.95
C GLU A 280 -8.64 -11.15 26.73
N GLU A 281 -9.85 -11.69 26.93
CA GLU A 281 -10.77 -12.02 25.84
C GLU A 281 -11.28 -10.74 25.16
N MET A 282 -11.68 -9.72 25.93
CA MET A 282 -12.11 -8.44 25.40
C MET A 282 -11.06 -7.84 24.46
N LEU A 283 -9.78 -7.80 24.85
CA LEU A 283 -8.71 -7.25 24.00
C LEU A 283 -8.55 -8.04 22.71
N ARG A 284 -8.50 -9.38 22.80
CA ARG A 284 -8.37 -10.28 21.64
C ARG A 284 -9.52 -10.11 20.65
N GLU A 285 -10.75 -10.01 21.16
CA GLU A 285 -11.93 -9.82 20.33
C GLU A 285 -12.02 -8.40 19.74
N THR A 286 -11.49 -7.41 20.45
CA THR A 286 -11.35 -6.04 19.94
C THR A 286 -10.38 -6.00 18.76
N GLU A 287 -9.21 -6.61 18.91
CA GLU A 287 -8.19 -6.73 17.86
C GLU A 287 -8.75 -7.45 16.62
N PHE A 288 -9.47 -8.56 16.82
CA PHE A 288 -10.14 -9.27 15.73
C PHE A 288 -11.14 -8.37 14.98
N ALA A 289 -11.94 -7.58 15.72
CA ALA A 289 -12.90 -6.66 15.13
C ALA A 289 -12.21 -5.53 14.34
N VAL A 290 -11.10 -4.97 14.84
CA VAL A 290 -10.26 -4.02 14.09
C VAL A 290 -9.77 -4.68 12.79
N GLY A 291 -9.39 -5.96 12.81
CA GLY A 291 -9.04 -6.71 11.60
C GLY A 291 -10.19 -6.89 10.59
N LEU A 292 -11.46 -6.87 11.03
CA LEU A 292 -12.62 -6.84 10.12
C LEU A 292 -12.83 -5.45 9.50
N TYR A 293 -12.64 -4.38 10.29
CA TYR A 293 -12.67 -3.01 9.77
C TYR A 293 -11.54 -2.75 8.79
N ARG A 294 -10.35 -3.29 9.05
CA ARG A 294 -9.20 -3.22 8.14
C ARG A 294 -9.53 -3.87 6.79
N ARG A 295 -10.07 -5.09 6.81
CA ARG A 295 -10.56 -5.77 5.59
C ARG A 295 -11.67 -4.99 4.88
N PHE A 296 -12.58 -4.35 5.61
CA PHE A 296 -13.62 -3.52 5.02
C PHE A 296 -13.05 -2.28 4.32
N ALA A 297 -12.11 -1.57 4.96
CA ALA A 297 -11.44 -0.41 4.37
C ALA A 297 -10.57 -0.80 3.16
N HIS A 298 -9.93 -1.97 3.20
CA HIS A 298 -9.15 -2.51 2.09
C HIS A 298 -9.99 -2.80 0.83
N LEU A 299 -11.27 -3.18 0.99
CA LEU A 299 -12.16 -3.46 -0.14
C LEU A 299 -12.60 -2.18 -0.89
N ASP A 300 -12.48 -1.01 -0.25
CA ASP A 300 -12.86 0.27 -0.82
C ASP A 300 -11.90 1.39 -0.34
N PRO A 301 -10.63 1.39 -0.81
CA PRO A 301 -9.56 2.24 -0.28
C PRO A 301 -9.80 3.74 -0.45
N HIS A 302 -10.66 4.13 -1.40
CA HIS A 302 -11.00 5.52 -1.68
C HIS A 302 -12.21 6.02 -0.90
N ASN A 303 -12.83 5.18 -0.06
CA ASN A 303 -14.00 5.54 0.72
C ASN A 303 -13.58 6.11 2.09
N GLU A 304 -13.62 7.44 2.20
CA GLU A 304 -13.30 8.17 3.44
C GLU A 304 -14.12 7.66 4.65
N GLY A 305 -15.35 7.18 4.42
CA GLY A 305 -16.20 6.60 5.46
C GLY A 305 -15.65 5.27 6.00
N ALA A 306 -15.07 4.44 5.14
CA ALA A 306 -14.46 3.16 5.54
C ALA A 306 -13.16 3.37 6.33
N THR A 307 -12.33 4.33 5.91
CA THR A 307 -11.14 4.77 6.66
C THR A 307 -11.53 5.34 8.04
N GLY A 308 -12.54 6.21 8.09
CA GLY A 308 -13.04 6.77 9.36
C GLY A 308 -13.58 5.71 10.32
N ASP A 309 -14.27 4.69 9.82
CA ASP A 309 -14.75 3.56 10.62
C ASP A 309 -13.59 2.70 11.20
N LEU A 310 -12.51 2.50 10.43
CA LEU A 310 -11.30 1.81 10.91
C LEU A 310 -10.58 2.61 12.01
N VAL A 311 -10.39 3.91 11.79
CA VAL A 311 -9.79 4.82 12.80
C VAL A 311 -10.61 4.81 14.09
N TRP A 312 -11.94 4.84 13.99
CA TRP A 312 -12.82 4.70 15.15
C TRP A 312 -12.60 3.38 15.89
N ALA A 313 -12.54 2.24 15.17
CA ALA A 313 -12.34 0.93 15.77
C ALA A 313 -10.97 0.84 16.48
N MET A 314 -9.90 1.36 15.87
CA MET A 314 -8.56 1.43 16.45
C MET A 314 -8.53 2.31 17.71
N THR A 315 -9.22 3.44 17.69
CA THR A 315 -9.35 4.31 18.87
C THR A 315 -10.04 3.60 20.03
N VAL A 316 -11.11 2.85 19.76
CA VAL A 316 -11.78 2.01 20.79
C VAL A 316 -10.82 0.97 21.38
N TRP A 317 -9.94 0.39 20.56
CA TRP A 317 -8.93 -0.55 21.02
C TRP A 317 -7.87 0.11 21.90
N ALA A 318 -7.34 1.25 21.47
CA ALA A 318 -6.39 2.03 22.26
C ALA A 318 -6.97 2.42 23.63
N ASP A 319 -8.23 2.88 23.67
CA ASP A 319 -8.89 3.25 24.93
C ASP A 319 -9.13 2.05 25.85
N ARG A 320 -9.28 0.85 25.31
CA ARG A 320 -9.35 -0.39 26.10
C ARG A 320 -7.98 -0.75 26.67
N LEU A 321 -6.91 -0.63 25.89
CA LEU A 321 -5.53 -0.84 26.33
C LEU A 321 -5.10 0.15 27.43
N ASP A 322 -5.45 1.44 27.27
CA ASP A 322 -5.15 2.49 28.26
C ASP A 322 -5.82 2.20 29.60
N ARG A 323 -7.09 1.79 29.60
CA ARG A 323 -7.87 1.51 30.82
C ARG A 323 -7.29 0.38 31.67
N ILE A 324 -6.52 -0.53 31.08
CA ILE A 324 -5.90 -1.65 31.78
C ILE A 324 -4.40 -1.42 32.04
N GLY A 325 -3.90 -0.21 31.82
CA GLY A 325 -2.51 0.18 32.08
C GLY A 325 -1.52 -0.16 30.96
N ARG A 326 -1.96 -0.61 29.78
CA ARG A 326 -1.10 -0.89 28.62
C ARG A 326 -0.85 0.37 27.76
N HIS A 327 -0.39 1.44 28.40
CA HIS A 327 -0.24 2.77 27.78
C HIS A 327 0.67 2.80 26.55
N LYS A 328 1.77 2.04 26.54
CA LYS A 328 2.69 1.96 25.39
C LYS A 328 1.98 1.39 24.16
N ALA A 329 1.24 0.29 24.34
CA ALA A 329 0.45 -0.34 23.28
C ALA A 329 -0.72 0.55 22.84
N ALA A 330 -1.39 1.22 23.77
CA ALA A 330 -2.46 2.18 23.46
C ALA A 330 -1.95 3.33 22.59
N LYS A 331 -0.77 3.88 22.91
CA LYS A 331 -0.11 4.91 22.10
C LYS A 331 0.22 4.41 20.70
N ALA A 332 0.82 3.22 20.57
CA ALA A 332 1.13 2.65 19.26
C ALA A 332 -0.13 2.52 18.37
N VAL A 333 -1.24 2.01 18.92
CA VAL A 333 -2.50 1.90 18.19
C VAL A 333 -3.07 3.27 17.80
N ARG A 334 -2.87 4.32 18.62
CA ARG A 334 -3.28 5.70 18.27
C ARG A 334 -2.39 6.31 17.19
N ASP A 335 -1.10 6.07 17.25
CA ASP A 335 -0.15 6.52 16.23
C ASP A 335 -0.48 5.86 14.88
N ASP A 336 -0.79 4.56 14.88
CA ASP A 336 -1.25 3.84 13.69
C ASP A 336 -2.61 4.37 13.20
N ALA A 337 -3.54 4.67 14.11
CA ALA A 337 -4.83 5.27 13.74
C ALA A 337 -4.66 6.66 13.10
N ALA A 338 -3.68 7.45 13.55
CA ALA A 338 -3.34 8.74 12.95
C ALA A 338 -2.74 8.56 11.55
N LYS A 339 -1.83 7.59 11.37
CA LYS A 339 -1.30 7.22 10.04
C LYS A 339 -2.41 6.81 9.09
N VAL A 340 -3.36 5.98 9.54
CA VAL A 340 -4.52 5.57 8.74
C VAL A 340 -5.41 6.75 8.36
N ALA A 341 -5.60 7.69 9.29
CA ALA A 341 -6.39 8.89 9.02
C ALA A 341 -5.74 9.81 7.97
N GLU A 342 -4.40 9.86 7.94
CA GLU A 342 -3.64 10.72 7.03
C GLU A 342 -3.35 10.07 5.67
N TYR A 343 -3.03 8.77 5.66
CA TYR A 343 -2.48 8.05 4.51
C TYR A 343 -3.34 6.86 4.04
N GLY A 344 -4.47 6.59 4.70
CA GLY A 344 -5.35 5.45 4.39
C GLY A 344 -4.91 4.12 5.02
N GLU A 345 -5.73 3.07 4.88
CA GLU A 345 -5.54 1.75 5.52
C GLU A 345 -4.20 1.08 5.18
N HIS A 346 -3.68 1.31 3.98
CA HIS A 346 -2.44 0.70 3.48
C HIS A 346 -1.18 1.29 4.12
N SER A 347 -1.28 2.36 4.92
CA SER A 347 -0.23 2.71 5.89
C SER A 347 -0.01 1.63 6.96
N LEU A 348 -0.88 0.62 7.02
CA LEU A 348 -0.72 -0.60 7.82
C LEU A 348 -0.21 -1.79 6.99
N ALA A 349 -0.09 -1.65 5.67
CA ALA A 349 0.55 -2.64 4.81
C ALA A 349 2.06 -2.44 4.92
N GLY A 350 2.81 -3.52 5.19
CA GLY A 350 4.18 -3.41 5.69
C GLY A 350 4.21 -2.93 7.14
N GLU A 351 4.74 -3.74 8.05
CA GLU A 351 4.86 -3.36 9.45
C GLU A 351 6.06 -2.42 9.61
N ASP A 352 5.80 -1.13 9.90
CA ASP A 352 6.85 -0.18 10.29
C ASP A 352 7.30 -0.49 11.72
N VAL A 353 8.09 -1.56 11.86
CA VAL A 353 8.59 -2.03 13.14
C VAL A 353 9.50 -0.97 13.74
N ARG A 354 9.19 -0.56 14.97
CA ARG A 354 9.94 0.44 15.71
C ARG A 354 10.90 -0.22 16.68
N PHE A 355 12.08 0.37 16.84
CA PHE A 355 13.16 -0.08 17.71
C PHE A 355 13.59 1.05 18.65
N LEU A 356 13.82 0.75 19.93
CA LEU A 356 14.31 1.79 20.84
C LEU A 356 15.67 2.33 20.39
N PRO A 357 15.97 3.62 20.59
CA PRO A 357 17.30 4.17 20.36
C PRO A 357 18.39 3.32 21.03
N CYS A 358 19.51 3.14 20.33
CA CYS A 358 20.63 2.28 20.75
C CYS A 358 20.30 0.77 20.87
N THR A 359 19.18 0.31 20.32
CA THR A 359 18.90 -1.14 20.22
C THR A 359 20.03 -1.83 19.44
N PRO A 360 20.63 -2.91 19.99
CA PRO A 360 21.63 -3.68 19.27
C PRO A 360 21.02 -4.36 18.04
N VAL A 361 21.68 -4.18 16.89
CA VAL A 361 21.36 -4.87 15.64
C VAL A 361 22.36 -6.02 15.46
N SER A 362 21.88 -7.19 15.07
CA SER A 362 22.72 -8.29 14.58
C SER A 362 22.53 -8.43 13.08
N VAL A 363 23.62 -8.62 12.35
CA VAL A 363 23.58 -8.85 10.90
C VAL A 363 24.45 -10.04 10.55
N VAL A 364 24.01 -10.83 9.59
CA VAL A 364 24.77 -11.94 9.00
C VAL A 364 24.55 -12.00 7.50
N SER A 365 25.51 -12.57 6.78
CA SER A 365 25.37 -12.89 5.36
C SER A 365 25.51 -14.40 5.15
N ARG A 366 24.47 -15.05 4.63
CA ARG A 366 24.52 -16.48 4.28
C ARG A 366 25.24 -16.75 2.96
N HIS A 367 25.16 -15.79 2.04
CA HIS A 367 25.94 -15.72 0.80
C HIS A 367 25.85 -14.30 0.22
N LEU A 368 26.56 -14.05 -0.87
CA LEU A 368 26.79 -12.73 -1.46
C LEU A 368 25.51 -11.93 -1.72
N GLY A 369 24.51 -12.62 -2.28
CA GLY A 369 23.18 -12.11 -2.58
C GLY A 369 22.22 -12.05 -1.39
N GLN A 370 22.68 -12.29 -0.15
CA GLN A 370 21.80 -12.39 1.02
C GLN A 370 22.39 -11.70 2.26
N LEU A 371 21.58 -10.83 2.87
CA LEU A 371 21.80 -10.30 4.22
C LEU A 371 20.56 -10.57 5.07
N ASP A 372 20.76 -10.90 6.34
CA ASP A 372 19.67 -11.05 7.31
C ASP A 372 20.00 -10.18 8.53
N VAL A 373 19.10 -9.25 8.86
CA VAL A 373 19.22 -8.26 9.94
C VAL A 373 18.20 -8.56 11.04
N PHE A 374 18.64 -8.53 12.30
CA PHE A 374 17.83 -8.89 13.46
C PHE A 374 17.91 -7.83 14.56
N ALA A 375 16.77 -7.51 15.15
CA ALA A 375 16.68 -6.63 16.32
C ALA A 375 15.40 -6.91 17.14
N VAL A 376 15.39 -6.49 18.41
CA VAL A 376 14.21 -6.56 19.28
C VAL A 376 13.40 -5.29 19.14
N GLY A 377 12.16 -5.41 18.68
CA GLY A 377 11.24 -4.28 18.49
C GLY A 377 10.71 -3.73 19.81
N GLU A 378 10.06 -2.56 19.77
CA GLU A 378 9.42 -1.94 20.94
C GLU A 378 8.26 -2.77 21.54
N ASP A 379 7.75 -3.73 20.77
CA ASP A 379 6.77 -4.73 21.18
C ASP A 379 7.40 -5.92 21.95
N GLY A 380 8.74 -5.94 22.05
CA GLY A 380 9.53 -6.99 22.67
C GLY A 380 9.77 -8.20 21.77
N ARG A 381 9.28 -8.24 20.53
CA ARG A 381 9.52 -9.38 19.64
C ARG A 381 10.84 -9.21 18.90
N VAL A 382 11.45 -10.34 18.51
CA VAL A 382 12.61 -10.32 17.61
C VAL A 382 12.11 -10.26 16.18
N TRP A 383 12.57 -9.25 15.45
CA TRP A 383 12.22 -9.02 14.05
C TRP A 383 13.41 -9.32 13.15
N SER A 384 13.13 -9.97 12.03
CA SER A 384 14.04 -10.20 10.92
C SER A 384 13.66 -9.28 9.77
N HIS A 385 14.66 -8.67 9.13
CA HIS A 385 14.52 -7.95 7.89
C HIS A 385 15.70 -8.33 6.99
N TRP A 386 15.43 -8.79 5.78
CA TRP A 386 16.47 -9.41 4.96
C TRP A 386 16.49 -8.83 3.56
N TRP A 387 17.68 -8.85 2.99
CA TRP A 387 17.94 -8.41 1.63
C TRP A 387 18.30 -9.62 0.77
N HIS A 388 17.60 -9.80 -0.34
CA HIS A 388 17.97 -10.72 -1.42
C HIS A 388 17.61 -10.08 -2.75
N THR A 389 18.56 -9.36 -3.38
CA THR A 389 18.36 -8.43 -4.52
C THR A 389 17.47 -7.21 -4.22
N MET A 390 16.54 -7.33 -3.28
CA MET A 390 15.67 -6.29 -2.72
C MET A 390 15.50 -6.49 -1.22
N TRP A 391 14.99 -5.47 -0.51
CA TRP A 391 14.61 -5.60 0.90
C TRP A 391 13.20 -6.21 0.99
N HIS A 392 13.03 -7.17 1.90
CA HIS A 392 11.74 -7.84 2.13
C HIS A 392 11.02 -7.26 3.35
N GLU A 393 9.76 -7.59 3.60
CA GLU A 393 9.04 -7.08 4.77
C GLU A 393 9.66 -7.56 6.09
N TYR A 394 9.40 -6.81 7.17
CA TYR A 394 9.74 -7.26 8.52
C TYR A 394 8.98 -8.54 8.87
N LEU A 395 9.70 -9.54 9.36
CA LEU A 395 9.15 -10.82 9.80
C LEU A 395 9.41 -11.01 11.30
N SER A 396 8.34 -11.19 12.07
CA SER A 396 8.48 -11.56 13.48
C SER A 396 8.93 -13.00 13.61
N LEU A 397 10.00 -13.24 14.38
CA LEU A 397 10.51 -14.57 14.65
C LEU A 397 9.75 -15.18 15.83
N GLY A 398 8.60 -15.79 15.57
CA GLY A 398 7.73 -16.40 16.59
C GLY A 398 6.97 -15.38 17.45
N THR A 399 6.30 -15.86 18.50
CA THR A 399 5.43 -15.02 19.36
C THR A 399 6.05 -14.64 20.71
N LYS A 400 7.21 -15.21 21.05
CA LYS A 400 7.94 -14.91 22.30
C LYS A 400 8.38 -13.45 22.36
N THR A 401 8.23 -12.84 23.53
CA THR A 401 8.74 -11.50 23.84
C THR A 401 9.99 -11.54 24.70
N PHE A 402 10.83 -10.52 24.52
CA PHE A 402 12.11 -10.31 25.18
C PHE A 402 12.14 -8.91 25.80
N PRO A 403 12.87 -8.71 26.90
CA PRO A 403 13.00 -7.38 27.51
C PRO A 403 13.63 -6.35 26.56
N ASP A 404 13.20 -5.09 26.67
CA ASP A 404 13.76 -3.95 25.95
C ASP A 404 15.30 -3.87 26.15
N GLY A 405 16.06 -3.77 25.06
CA GLY A 405 17.54 -3.75 25.09
C GLY A 405 18.21 -5.13 25.06
N THR A 406 17.45 -6.22 24.91
CA THR A 406 18.01 -7.57 24.72
C THR A 406 18.92 -7.60 23.49
N VAL A 407 20.13 -8.15 23.65
CA VAL A 407 21.07 -8.36 22.54
C VAL A 407 20.70 -9.66 21.82
N VAL A 408 20.42 -9.56 20.53
CA VAL A 408 20.29 -10.71 19.63
C VAL A 408 21.66 -11.05 19.06
N SER A 409 22.00 -12.33 18.99
CA SER A 409 23.19 -12.82 18.29
C SER A 409 22.78 -13.81 17.22
N ALA A 410 23.01 -13.45 15.96
CA ALA A 410 22.77 -14.31 14.81
C ALA A 410 24.08 -14.90 14.29
N VAL A 411 24.03 -16.12 13.79
CA VAL A 411 25.18 -16.80 13.20
C VAL A 411 24.75 -17.67 12.03
N THR A 412 25.48 -17.54 10.93
CA THR A 412 25.32 -18.40 9.75
C THR A 412 26.27 -19.58 9.84
N ARG A 413 25.77 -20.79 9.57
CA ARG A 413 26.59 -22.01 9.49
C ARG A 413 26.95 -22.34 8.05
N SER A 414 26.06 -22.04 7.12
CA SER A 414 26.26 -22.20 5.67
C SER A 414 25.18 -21.41 4.92
N ARG A 415 25.17 -21.49 3.59
CA ARG A 415 24.12 -20.90 2.76
C ARG A 415 22.70 -21.32 3.18
N ASP A 416 22.56 -22.55 3.68
CA ASP A 416 21.28 -23.19 3.94
C ASP A 416 20.86 -23.17 5.41
N TYR A 417 21.68 -22.60 6.30
CA TYR A 417 21.48 -22.69 7.75
C TYR A 417 21.87 -21.40 8.47
N LEU A 418 20.94 -20.89 9.28
CA LEU A 418 21.09 -19.69 10.09
C LEU A 418 20.41 -19.89 11.45
N ASP A 419 21.08 -19.49 12.52
CA ASP A 419 20.61 -19.64 13.90
C ASP A 419 20.66 -18.27 14.61
N VAL A 420 19.66 -17.99 15.44
CA VAL A 420 19.51 -16.73 16.18
C VAL A 420 19.29 -17.03 17.66
N PHE A 421 19.97 -16.28 18.51
CA PHE A 421 20.04 -16.48 19.95
C PHE A 421 19.68 -15.23 20.72
N ALA A 422 18.97 -15.41 21.84
CA ALA A 422 18.66 -14.35 22.79
C ALA A 422 18.38 -14.93 24.19
N VAL A 423 18.58 -14.13 25.23
CA VAL A 423 18.21 -14.48 26.61
C VAL A 423 16.82 -13.93 26.90
N ASP A 424 15.89 -14.80 27.29
CA ASP A 424 14.52 -14.40 27.61
C ASP A 424 14.40 -13.68 28.98
N GLY A 425 13.20 -13.16 29.29
CA GLY A 425 12.94 -12.45 30.56
C GLY A 425 13.11 -13.32 31.82
N ASP A 426 13.10 -14.64 31.68
CA ASP A 426 13.36 -15.60 32.77
C ASP A 426 14.85 -15.97 32.89
N GLY A 427 15.70 -15.45 32.00
CA GLY A 427 17.14 -15.70 32.00
C GLY A 427 17.58 -16.97 31.26
N ARG A 428 16.73 -17.55 30.41
CA ARG A 428 17.07 -18.74 29.61
C ARG A 428 17.64 -18.33 28.26
N LEU A 429 18.75 -18.96 27.87
CA LEU A 429 19.22 -18.91 26.48
C LEU A 429 18.22 -19.63 25.58
N CYS A 430 17.62 -18.89 24.65
CA CYS A 430 16.70 -19.39 23.65
C CYS A 430 17.33 -19.31 22.27
N THR A 431 16.92 -20.22 21.39
CA THR A 431 17.32 -20.26 19.98
C THR A 431 16.12 -20.41 19.07
N ILE A 432 16.21 -19.82 17.89
CA ILE A 432 15.32 -20.02 16.75
C ILE A 432 16.22 -20.10 15.50
N TRP A 433 15.86 -20.91 14.52
CA TRP A 433 16.71 -21.13 13.36
C TRP A 433 15.92 -21.20 12.07
N TRP A 434 16.61 -20.91 10.97
CA TRP A 434 16.14 -20.99 9.60
C TRP A 434 16.90 -22.09 8.86
N THR A 435 16.18 -22.82 8.00
CA THR A 435 16.80 -23.74 7.04
C THR A 435 16.23 -23.48 5.65
N ALA A 436 17.01 -23.73 4.59
CA ALA A 436 16.54 -23.61 3.22
C ALA A 436 15.35 -24.54 2.90
N ALA A 437 15.26 -25.69 3.58
CA ALA A 437 14.20 -26.68 3.35
C ALA A 437 12.88 -26.33 4.08
N ASP A 438 12.97 -25.90 5.34
CA ASP A 438 11.80 -25.76 6.22
C ASP A 438 11.44 -24.29 6.53
N GLY A 439 12.27 -23.33 6.14
CA GLY A 439 12.14 -21.93 6.58
C GLY A 439 12.49 -21.74 8.06
N TRP A 440 11.95 -20.68 8.67
CA TRP A 440 12.10 -20.39 10.10
C TRP A 440 11.31 -21.38 10.95
N LYS A 441 11.86 -21.76 12.10
CA LYS A 441 11.08 -22.46 13.11
C LYS A 441 9.94 -21.58 13.63
N PRO A 442 8.76 -22.15 13.95
CA PRO A 442 7.61 -21.35 14.36
C PRO A 442 7.79 -20.61 15.69
N GLU A 443 8.56 -21.18 16.62
CA GLU A 443 8.73 -20.63 17.96
C GLU A 443 10.14 -20.81 18.51
N TRP A 444 10.51 -19.90 19.41
CA TRP A 444 11.76 -19.95 20.16
C TRP A 444 11.76 -21.13 21.15
N VAL A 445 12.85 -21.88 21.15
CA VAL A 445 13.06 -23.01 22.06
C VAL A 445 14.23 -22.74 23.02
N PRO A 446 14.10 -23.06 24.31
CA PRO A 446 15.21 -23.01 25.24
C PRO A 446 16.31 -24.02 24.87
N VAL A 447 17.58 -23.61 24.96
CA VAL A 447 18.71 -24.54 24.85
C VAL A 447 18.75 -25.42 26.12
N ALA A 448 18.64 -26.74 25.95
CA ALA A 448 18.50 -27.69 27.05
C ALA A 448 19.72 -27.71 28.00
N GLY A 449 19.48 -28.06 29.26
CA GLY A 449 20.53 -28.15 30.31
C GLY A 449 20.89 -26.82 30.98
N SER A 450 20.03 -25.80 30.85
CA SER A 450 20.27 -24.37 31.12
C SER A 450 20.93 -24.00 32.45
N GLY A 451 21.90 -23.08 32.39
CA GLY A 451 22.11 -22.08 33.44
C GLY A 451 21.05 -20.96 33.36
N ILE A 452 20.71 -20.34 34.48
CA ILE A 452 19.83 -19.16 34.54
C ILE A 452 20.72 -17.90 34.58
N PHE A 453 20.68 -17.12 33.52
CA PHE A 453 21.44 -15.88 33.37
C PHE A 453 20.62 -14.68 33.84
N PRO A 454 21.24 -13.54 34.19
CA PRO A 454 20.52 -12.28 34.30
C PRO A 454 19.76 -11.96 33.01
N ALA A 455 18.58 -11.34 33.10
CA ALA A 455 17.95 -10.74 31.93
C ALA A 455 18.90 -9.71 31.29
N LEU A 456 18.80 -9.53 29.97
CA LEU A 456 19.69 -8.67 29.17
C LEU A 456 21.16 -9.13 29.07
N THR A 457 21.50 -10.33 29.54
CA THR A 457 22.85 -10.88 29.35
C THR A 457 23.14 -11.01 27.85
N PRO A 458 24.19 -10.36 27.32
CA PRO A 458 24.58 -10.55 25.93
C PRO A 458 24.97 -12.00 25.69
N VAL A 459 24.47 -12.57 24.60
CA VAL A 459 24.95 -13.85 24.09
C VAL A 459 25.96 -13.59 22.98
N THR A 460 27.06 -14.33 23.00
CA THR A 460 28.07 -14.32 21.95
C THR A 460 28.05 -15.66 21.27
N THR A 461 27.82 -15.67 19.95
CA THR A 461 27.79 -16.90 19.17
C THR A 461 28.83 -16.89 18.07
N LEU A 462 29.36 -18.07 17.77
CA LEU A 462 30.34 -18.26 16.72
C LEU A 462 30.10 -19.60 16.02
N SER A 463 30.20 -19.59 14.69
CA SER A 463 30.20 -20.80 13.88
C SER A 463 31.58 -20.98 13.29
N ARG A 464 32.12 -22.19 13.42
CA ARG A 464 33.42 -22.56 12.85
C ARG A 464 33.27 -23.17 11.47
N ASN A 465 32.21 -23.97 11.28
CA ASN A 465 31.82 -24.54 10.00
C ASN A 465 30.32 -24.93 10.03
N SER A 466 29.84 -25.62 8.99
CA SER A 466 28.42 -25.99 8.88
C SER A 466 27.88 -26.82 10.04
N ASP A 467 28.76 -27.54 10.73
CA ASP A 467 28.40 -28.54 11.74
C ASP A 467 28.69 -28.08 13.17
N LEU A 468 29.45 -26.99 13.37
CA LEU A 468 29.96 -26.59 14.67
C LEU A 468 29.66 -25.13 14.98
N MET A 469 28.87 -24.94 16.03
CA MET A 469 28.50 -23.63 16.58
C MET A 469 28.64 -23.64 18.10
N ASP A 470 29.08 -22.53 18.64
CA ASP A 470 29.28 -22.33 20.08
C ASP A 470 28.56 -21.04 20.52
N ALA A 471 28.09 -21.02 21.77
CA ALA A 471 27.50 -19.85 22.41
C ALA A 471 28.07 -19.67 23.82
N TRP A 472 28.45 -18.44 24.19
CA TRP A 472 29.00 -18.09 25.49
C TRP A 472 28.27 -16.92 26.15
N LEU A 473 28.14 -16.99 27.47
CA LEU A 473 27.50 -15.99 28.31
C LEU A 473 28.20 -15.88 29.68
N VAL A 474 28.08 -14.72 30.32
CA VAL A 474 28.55 -14.50 31.70
C VAL A 474 27.38 -14.69 32.68
N ASP A 475 27.57 -15.54 33.69
CA ASP A 475 26.56 -15.78 34.73
C ASP A 475 26.51 -14.70 35.83
N ARG A 476 25.65 -14.90 36.83
CA ARG A 476 25.47 -13.98 37.98
C ARG A 476 26.72 -13.84 38.85
N ASP A 477 27.60 -14.84 38.81
CA ASP A 477 28.83 -14.91 39.60
C ASP A 477 30.05 -14.44 38.79
N GLY A 478 29.81 -13.86 37.61
CA GLY A 478 30.85 -13.31 36.74
C GLY A 478 31.68 -14.37 36.02
N THR A 479 31.17 -15.59 35.87
CA THR A 479 31.89 -16.71 35.22
C THR A 479 31.37 -16.92 33.81
N VAL A 480 32.28 -17.21 32.87
CA VAL A 480 31.93 -17.55 31.50
C VAL A 480 31.43 -18.98 31.43
N ASN A 481 30.24 -19.16 30.86
CA ASN A 481 29.65 -20.46 30.58
C ASN A 481 29.42 -20.60 29.07
N GLY A 482 29.72 -21.78 28.54
CA GLY A 482 29.58 -22.10 27.14
C GLY A 482 28.68 -23.31 26.90
N VAL A 483 28.10 -23.36 25.71
CA VAL A 483 27.37 -24.51 25.17
C VAL A 483 27.63 -24.60 23.68
N TRP A 484 27.69 -25.81 23.14
CA TRP A 484 28.04 -26.02 21.74
C TRP A 484 27.13 -27.02 21.05
N TRP A 485 27.05 -26.91 19.74
CA TRP A 485 26.20 -27.71 18.87
C TRP A 485 27.03 -28.50 17.85
N ASN A 486 26.68 -29.77 17.67
CA ASN A 486 27.15 -30.63 16.59
C ASN A 486 26.09 -31.69 16.29
N GLY A 487 25.12 -31.32 15.43
CA GLY A 487 23.89 -32.07 15.16
C GLY A 487 22.86 -32.02 16.31
N GLN A 488 23.30 -31.72 17.52
CA GLN A 488 22.50 -31.51 18.72
C GLN A 488 23.28 -30.66 19.72
N TRP A 489 22.56 -29.95 20.60
CA TRP A 489 23.14 -29.23 21.71
C TRP A 489 23.82 -30.19 22.69
N LYS A 490 25.03 -29.83 23.12
CA LYS A 490 25.83 -30.57 24.10
C LYS A 490 25.63 -29.99 25.50
N GLY A 491 26.21 -30.66 26.49
CA GLY A 491 26.14 -30.20 27.88
C GLY A 491 26.84 -28.85 28.06
N TRP A 492 26.31 -28.03 28.96
CA TRP A 492 26.94 -26.77 29.37
C TRP A 492 28.30 -27.04 30.03
N TYR A 493 29.24 -26.15 29.76
CA TYR A 493 30.57 -26.15 30.37
C TYR A 493 30.90 -24.77 30.94
N THR A 494 31.76 -24.74 31.94
CA THR A 494 32.20 -23.51 32.59
C THR A 494 33.67 -23.29 32.29
N LEU A 495 34.05 -22.05 32.00
CA LEU A 495 35.44 -21.62 31.87
C LEU A 495 35.82 -20.87 33.16
N PRO A 496 36.32 -21.58 34.20
CA PRO A 496 36.78 -20.92 35.42
C PRO A 496 37.97 -20.02 35.12
N GLY A 497 38.04 -18.86 35.77
CA GLY A 497 39.05 -17.85 35.46
C GLY A 497 38.74 -16.48 36.08
N PRO A 498 39.12 -15.38 35.41
CA PRO A 498 38.81 -14.01 35.81
C PRO A 498 37.31 -13.82 36.07
N LYS A 499 37.00 -12.83 36.91
CA LYS A 499 35.62 -12.47 37.24
C LYS A 499 35.17 -11.27 36.42
N PHE A 500 34.13 -11.47 35.65
CA PHE A 500 33.57 -10.47 34.75
C PHE A 500 32.33 -9.82 35.37
N PRO A 501 32.06 -8.53 35.09
CA PRO A 501 30.83 -7.88 35.54
C PRO A 501 29.58 -8.61 35.07
N ARG A 502 28.46 -8.42 35.79
CA ARG A 502 27.16 -8.94 35.33
C ARG A 502 26.82 -8.38 33.96
N CYS A 503 26.32 -9.25 33.08
CA CYS A 503 26.00 -8.93 31.69
C CYS A 503 27.22 -8.42 30.88
N ALA A 504 28.46 -8.76 31.29
CA ALA A 504 29.65 -8.38 30.53
C ALA A 504 29.58 -8.97 29.11
N PRO A 505 29.81 -8.15 28.06
CA PRO A 505 29.88 -8.64 26.70
C PRO A 505 31.13 -9.49 26.52
N ILE A 506 30.97 -10.63 25.84
CA ILE A 506 32.08 -11.46 25.35
C ILE A 506 32.23 -11.16 23.86
N THR A 507 33.46 -11.14 23.36
CA THR A 507 33.75 -11.06 21.93
C THR A 507 34.47 -12.33 21.50
N SER A 508 34.12 -12.87 20.34
CA SER A 508 34.71 -14.11 19.84
C SER A 508 35.15 -13.96 18.39
N VAL A 509 36.25 -14.62 18.02
CA VAL A 509 36.72 -14.73 16.63
C VAL A 509 37.18 -16.16 16.37
N SER A 510 37.00 -16.62 15.13
CA SER A 510 37.59 -17.86 14.63
C SER A 510 38.62 -17.50 13.59
N ARG A 511 39.79 -18.14 13.67
CA ARG A 511 40.82 -18.01 12.64
C ARG A 511 40.71 -19.11 11.59
N ASN A 512 40.23 -20.28 11.98
CA ASN A 512 39.92 -21.43 11.14
C ASN A 512 39.00 -22.39 11.94
N ASP A 513 38.69 -23.55 11.37
CA ASP A 513 37.82 -24.58 11.97
C ASP A 513 38.32 -25.13 13.33
N ASP A 514 39.65 -25.10 13.53
CA ASP A 514 40.34 -25.74 14.66
C ASP A 514 40.80 -24.73 15.73
N THR A 515 40.71 -23.43 15.48
CA THR A 515 41.13 -22.38 16.42
C THR A 515 40.13 -21.24 16.53
N MET A 516 39.69 -20.98 17.75
CA MET A 516 38.84 -19.84 18.10
C MET A 516 39.25 -19.24 19.44
N GLU A 517 38.91 -17.99 19.67
CA GLU A 517 39.28 -17.26 20.86
C GLU A 517 38.10 -16.41 21.35
N ILE A 518 38.02 -16.21 22.67
CA ILE A 518 37.08 -15.27 23.29
C ILE A 518 37.80 -14.28 24.20
N TRP A 519 37.26 -13.06 24.28
CA TRP A 519 37.77 -11.99 25.14
C TRP A 519 36.66 -11.27 25.90
N ALA A 520 37.00 -10.77 27.09
CA ALA A 520 36.14 -9.89 27.87
C ALA A 520 36.96 -9.00 28.82
N VAL A 521 36.33 -7.93 29.31
CA VAL A 521 36.91 -7.00 30.30
C VAL A 521 36.41 -7.38 31.71
N ASP A 522 37.34 -7.66 32.63
CA ASP A 522 37.02 -8.10 33.98
C ASP A 522 36.52 -6.97 34.91
N GLU A 523 36.15 -7.32 36.15
CA GLU A 523 35.65 -6.37 37.16
C GLU A 523 36.68 -5.30 37.57
N HIS A 524 37.96 -5.49 37.23
CA HIS A 524 39.06 -4.57 37.48
C HIS A 524 39.47 -3.78 36.23
N GLY A 525 38.81 -4.03 35.09
CA GLY A 525 39.10 -3.36 33.83
C GLY A 525 40.19 -4.02 32.99
N ALA A 526 40.75 -5.14 33.41
CA ALA A 526 41.76 -5.86 32.65
C ALA A 526 41.12 -6.67 31.51
N VAL A 527 41.81 -6.74 30.37
CA VAL A 527 41.37 -7.51 29.21
C VAL A 527 41.93 -8.92 29.30
N TRP A 528 41.05 -9.90 29.30
CA TRP A 528 41.42 -11.31 29.34
C TRP A 528 40.96 -12.02 28.08
N GLY A 529 41.80 -12.91 27.56
CA GLY A 529 41.50 -13.79 26.44
C GLY A 529 41.74 -15.25 26.78
N ILE A 530 40.97 -16.15 26.18
CA ILE A 530 41.23 -17.59 26.24
C ILE A 530 41.00 -18.18 24.85
N GLY A 531 41.97 -18.98 24.40
CA GLY A 531 41.93 -19.66 23.10
C GLY A 531 41.53 -21.12 23.24
N TRP A 532 40.89 -21.63 22.20
CA TRP A 532 40.53 -23.02 22.00
C TRP A 532 41.30 -23.56 20.79
N ASN A 533 41.94 -24.71 20.97
CA ASN A 533 42.61 -25.47 19.91
C ASN A 533 42.30 -26.96 20.09
N GLY A 534 41.08 -27.38 19.74
CA GLY A 534 40.57 -28.73 20.00
C GLY A 534 40.05 -28.97 21.43
N THR A 535 40.52 -28.22 22.43
CA THR A 535 39.99 -28.25 23.81
C THR A 535 40.13 -26.91 24.50
N TRP A 536 39.25 -26.65 25.47
CA TRP A 536 39.40 -25.51 26.39
C TRP A 536 40.34 -25.93 27.52
N ASP A 537 41.41 -25.18 27.72
CA ASP A 537 42.25 -25.29 28.92
C ASP A 537 42.01 -24.06 29.81
N PRO A 538 41.20 -24.18 30.87
CA PRO A 538 40.89 -23.05 31.75
C PRO A 538 42.09 -22.47 32.48
N ALA A 539 43.23 -23.16 32.52
CA ALA A 539 44.47 -22.62 33.08
C ALA A 539 45.12 -21.55 32.18
N ASN A 540 44.67 -21.40 30.93
CA ASN A 540 45.30 -20.58 29.90
C ASN A 540 44.58 -19.24 29.63
N TRP A 541 43.78 -18.76 30.57
CA TRP A 541 43.35 -17.35 30.54
C TRP A 541 44.58 -16.45 30.50
N THR A 542 44.69 -15.66 29.45
CA THR A 542 45.83 -14.79 29.16
C THR A 542 45.41 -13.34 29.37
N LEU A 543 46.17 -12.63 30.20
CA LEU A 543 46.03 -11.18 30.35
C LEU A 543 46.59 -10.50 29.09
N ILE A 544 45.78 -9.68 28.43
CA ILE A 544 46.14 -9.05 27.16
C ILE A 544 46.68 -7.64 27.41
N GLY A 545 48.02 -7.54 27.48
CA GLY A 545 48.72 -6.28 27.73
C GLY A 545 48.42 -5.64 29.10
N GLY A 546 48.92 -4.42 29.31
CA GLY A 546 48.81 -3.71 30.59
C GLY A 546 47.73 -2.62 30.65
N LYS A 547 46.95 -2.41 29.58
CA LYS A 547 45.94 -1.35 29.53
C LYS A 547 44.64 -1.80 30.21
N THR A 548 44.05 -0.92 31.00
CA THR A 548 42.74 -1.11 31.63
C THR A 548 41.66 -0.29 30.94
N PHE A 549 40.44 -0.82 30.96
CA PHE A 549 39.23 -0.22 30.44
C PHE A 549 38.14 -0.21 31.53
N ARG A 550 37.04 0.50 31.30
CA ARG A 550 35.90 0.43 32.21
C ARG A 550 35.35 -1.02 32.28
N PRO A 551 35.02 -1.55 33.47
CA PRO A 551 34.37 -2.86 33.56
C PRO A 551 33.09 -2.91 32.71
N GLY A 552 32.96 -3.95 31.89
CA GLY A 552 31.84 -4.12 30.95
C GLY A 552 32.01 -3.43 29.59
N THR A 553 33.16 -2.81 29.30
CA THR A 553 33.48 -2.31 27.95
C THR A 553 33.39 -3.43 26.92
N ARG A 554 32.70 -3.15 25.80
CA ARG A 554 32.65 -4.06 24.65
C ARG A 554 33.96 -4.00 23.87
N ILE A 555 34.50 -5.17 23.56
CA ILE A 555 35.68 -5.33 22.69
C ILE A 555 35.20 -5.53 21.25
N ALA A 556 35.75 -4.78 20.29
CA ALA A 556 35.66 -5.13 18.88
C ALA A 556 36.80 -6.06 18.52
N ALA A 557 36.60 -7.01 17.61
CA ALA A 557 37.66 -7.92 17.18
C ALA A 557 37.49 -8.30 15.71
N ALA A 558 38.60 -8.59 15.06
CA ALA A 558 38.62 -9.12 13.70
C ALA A 558 39.81 -10.05 13.49
N SER A 559 39.60 -11.13 12.72
CA SER A 559 40.69 -11.95 12.18
C SER A 559 41.07 -11.41 10.82
N ARG A 560 42.37 -11.23 10.58
CA ARG A 560 42.91 -10.87 9.26
C ARG A 560 43.16 -12.12 8.42
N ASP A 561 43.86 -13.07 9.02
CA ASP A 561 44.19 -14.36 8.43
C ASP A 561 44.26 -15.42 9.54
N THR A 562 44.78 -16.61 9.23
CA THR A 562 44.90 -17.72 10.19
C THR A 562 45.92 -17.46 11.32
N ASP A 563 46.81 -16.50 11.13
CA ASP A 563 47.95 -16.19 11.99
C ASP A 563 47.88 -14.78 12.59
N LYS A 564 46.90 -13.96 12.22
CA LYS A 564 46.77 -12.58 12.69
C LYS A 564 45.34 -12.23 13.05
N MET A 565 45.18 -11.67 14.23
CA MET A 565 43.92 -11.13 14.75
C MET A 565 44.19 -9.86 15.52
N GLU A 566 43.12 -9.11 15.80
CA GLU A 566 43.24 -7.86 16.51
C GLU A 566 41.97 -7.53 17.29
N ILE A 567 42.16 -6.84 18.42
CA ILE A 567 41.08 -6.37 19.29
C ILE A 567 41.19 -4.87 19.52
N TRP A 568 40.05 -4.21 19.69
CA TRP A 568 39.96 -2.77 19.99
C TRP A 568 38.95 -2.48 21.07
N ALA A 569 39.20 -1.43 21.84
CA ALA A 569 38.30 -0.93 22.87
C ALA A 569 38.45 0.58 23.07
N VAL A 570 37.38 1.20 23.56
CA VAL A 570 37.35 2.62 23.95
C VAL A 570 37.65 2.72 25.44
N ASP A 571 38.62 3.54 25.82
CA ASP A 571 38.98 3.76 27.22
C ASP A 571 38.12 4.83 27.91
N GLU A 572 38.42 5.11 29.19
CA GLU A 572 37.64 6.06 29.99
C GLU A 572 37.71 7.51 29.50
N ASN A 573 38.75 7.86 28.74
CA ASN A 573 38.90 9.18 28.11
C ASN A 573 38.25 9.25 26.73
N GLY A 574 37.62 8.16 26.28
CA GLY A 574 37.03 8.07 24.94
C GLY A 574 38.04 7.74 23.85
N GLU A 575 39.29 7.41 24.19
CA GLU A 575 40.33 7.11 23.21
C GLU A 575 40.21 5.68 22.71
N VAL A 576 40.47 5.47 21.43
CA VAL A 576 40.46 4.13 20.84
C VAL A 576 41.84 3.50 20.94
N TRP A 577 41.87 2.29 21.48
CA TRP A 577 43.08 1.51 21.64
C TRP A 577 42.93 0.16 20.95
N GLY A 578 43.97 -0.27 20.25
CA GLY A 578 44.08 -1.56 19.60
C GLY A 578 45.19 -2.42 20.21
N CYS A 579 45.10 -3.73 20.06
CA CYS A 579 46.11 -4.70 20.44
C CYS A 579 46.01 -5.88 19.48
N TRP A 580 47.11 -6.23 18.81
CA TRP A 580 47.14 -7.28 17.80
C TRP A 580 47.91 -8.50 18.25
N TRP A 581 47.63 -9.62 17.61
CA TRP A 581 48.32 -10.89 17.79
C TRP A 581 48.94 -11.34 16.47
N ASP A 582 50.22 -11.73 16.54
CA ASP A 582 50.97 -12.46 15.50
C ASP A 582 51.98 -13.35 16.23
N ALA A 583 51.60 -14.61 16.46
CA ALA A 583 52.35 -15.55 17.31
C ALA A 583 52.58 -15.09 18.76
N GLY A 584 51.86 -14.06 19.21
CA GLY A 584 51.93 -13.46 20.54
C GLY A 584 51.17 -12.13 20.57
N TRP A 585 50.67 -11.73 21.74
CA TRP A 585 50.01 -10.44 21.91
C TRP A 585 51.03 -9.31 22.03
N HIS A 586 50.80 -8.24 21.30
CA HIS A 586 51.61 -7.02 21.37
C HIS A 586 51.06 -6.02 22.40
N ASP A 587 51.82 -4.96 22.68
CA ASP A 587 51.35 -3.88 23.54
C ASP A 587 50.18 -3.11 22.90
N TRP A 588 49.33 -2.54 23.76
CA TRP A 588 48.25 -1.68 23.33
C TRP A 588 48.78 -0.41 22.67
N TYR A 589 48.25 -0.08 21.50
CA TYR A 589 48.55 1.14 20.77
C TYR A 589 47.29 2.00 20.62
N ARG A 590 47.48 3.32 20.54
CA ARG A 590 46.38 4.28 20.40
C ARG A 590 46.12 4.59 18.93
N ILE A 591 44.85 4.68 18.54
CA ILE A 591 44.43 5.27 17.26
C ILE A 591 44.04 6.72 17.52
N PRO A 592 44.90 7.71 17.19
CA PRO A 592 44.69 9.11 17.56
C PRO A 592 43.67 9.82 16.66
N GLY A 593 43.41 11.10 16.96
CA GLY A 593 42.64 12.00 16.09
C GLY A 593 41.15 12.12 16.42
N MET A 594 40.61 11.27 17.30
CA MET A 594 39.22 11.36 17.75
C MET A 594 39.03 10.77 19.15
N THR A 595 38.04 11.29 19.89
CA THR A 595 37.52 10.71 21.13
C THR A 595 36.04 10.40 20.98
N PHE A 596 35.63 9.21 21.41
CA PHE A 596 34.24 8.75 21.43
C PHE A 596 33.62 8.94 22.82
N PRO A 597 32.28 9.01 22.93
CA PRO A 597 31.62 8.87 24.22
C PRO A 597 32.13 7.66 25.01
N GLN A 598 32.25 7.80 26.32
CA GLN A 598 32.73 6.71 27.17
C GLN A 598 31.82 5.48 27.04
N GLY A 599 32.42 4.33 26.73
CA GLY A 599 31.68 3.09 26.55
C GLY A 599 31.06 2.90 25.17
N THR A 600 31.39 3.73 24.18
CA THR A 600 30.97 3.52 22.78
C THR A 600 31.36 2.11 22.33
N PRO A 601 30.40 1.27 21.91
CA PRO A 601 30.69 0.01 21.26
C PRO A 601 31.34 0.27 19.90
N LEU A 602 32.50 -0.33 19.66
CA LEU A 602 33.12 -0.36 18.34
C LEU A 602 32.71 -1.64 17.60
N SER A 603 32.73 -1.56 16.27
CA SER A 603 32.49 -2.71 15.40
C SER A 603 33.61 -2.82 14.38
N ALA A 604 34.15 -4.02 14.21
CA ALA A 604 35.29 -4.28 13.36
C ALA A 604 34.99 -5.38 12.33
N THR A 605 35.63 -5.29 11.17
CA THR A 605 35.65 -6.36 10.17
C THR A 605 36.97 -6.36 9.41
N SER A 606 37.37 -7.51 8.87
CA SER A 606 38.53 -7.62 7.97
C SER A 606 38.06 -7.68 6.53
N ARG A 607 38.78 -7.04 5.61
CA ARG A 607 38.58 -7.28 4.18
C ARG A 607 39.23 -8.60 3.76
N ARG A 608 38.84 -9.11 2.59
CA ARG A 608 39.19 -10.46 2.12
C ARG A 608 40.69 -10.68 1.87
N ASP A 609 41.43 -9.64 1.51
CA ASP A 609 42.88 -9.75 1.28
C ASP A 609 43.69 -10.01 2.56
N GLY A 610 43.05 -9.90 3.73
CA GLY A 610 43.69 -10.09 5.04
C GLY A 610 44.67 -8.97 5.39
N SER A 611 44.87 -7.98 4.50
CA SER A 611 45.74 -6.84 4.77
C SER A 611 44.97 -5.64 5.30
N HIS A 612 43.65 -5.57 5.08
CA HIS A 612 42.84 -4.44 5.52
C HIS A 612 41.88 -4.76 6.66
N LEU A 613 41.78 -3.83 7.61
CA LEU A 613 40.83 -3.85 8.71
C LEU A 613 39.99 -2.58 8.69
N GLU A 614 38.74 -2.71 9.10
CA GLU A 614 37.78 -1.62 9.21
C GLU A 614 37.27 -1.54 10.64
N LEU A 615 37.16 -0.32 11.16
CA LEU A 615 36.67 -0.05 12.50
C LEU A 615 35.67 1.09 12.47
N PHE A 616 34.51 0.90 13.10
CA PHE A 616 33.41 1.86 13.10
C PHE A 616 32.96 2.20 14.52
N GLY A 617 32.52 3.44 14.73
CA GLY A 617 31.90 3.89 15.97
C GLY A 617 31.06 5.16 15.78
N VAL A 618 30.14 5.42 16.71
CA VAL A 618 29.29 6.63 16.71
C VAL A 618 29.88 7.69 17.65
N GLY A 619 30.21 8.85 17.07
CA GLY A 619 30.77 10.00 17.78
C GLY A 619 29.77 10.69 18.71
N ALA A 620 30.27 11.61 19.54
CA ALA A 620 29.44 12.39 20.47
C ALA A 620 28.46 13.34 19.75
N ASP A 621 28.76 13.69 18.50
CA ASP A 621 27.92 14.47 17.61
C ASP A 621 26.84 13.64 16.89
N GLY A 622 26.81 12.33 17.14
CA GLY A 622 25.90 11.35 16.55
C GLY A 622 26.34 10.83 15.18
N CYS A 623 27.45 11.31 14.63
CA CYS A 623 27.92 10.88 13.31
C CYS A 623 28.63 9.54 13.39
N VAL A 624 28.53 8.74 12.35
CA VAL A 624 29.32 7.51 12.24
C VAL A 624 30.71 7.85 11.71
N TYR A 625 31.74 7.32 12.35
CA TYR A 625 33.12 7.45 11.93
C TYR A 625 33.72 6.07 11.65
N GLY A 626 34.47 5.99 10.56
CA GLY A 626 35.26 4.82 10.19
C GLY A 626 36.75 5.12 10.20
N ALA A 627 37.54 4.16 10.66
CA ALA A 627 38.99 4.11 10.51
C ALA A 627 39.35 2.80 9.80
N TRP A 628 40.41 2.81 8.98
CA TRP A 628 40.87 1.60 8.32
C TRP A 628 42.39 1.47 8.37
N PHE A 629 42.83 0.22 8.43
CA PHE A 629 44.21 -0.19 8.27
C PHE A 629 44.40 -0.72 6.85
N ASP A 630 45.50 -0.37 6.18
CA ASP A 630 45.78 -0.76 4.78
C ASP A 630 46.82 -1.87 4.60
N GLY A 631 47.32 -2.41 5.71
CA GLY A 631 48.44 -3.36 5.74
C GLY A 631 49.69 -2.77 6.36
N ASP A 632 49.83 -1.44 6.29
CA ASP A 632 51.00 -0.72 6.78
C ASP A 632 50.64 0.26 7.92
N ASN A 633 49.55 1.02 7.79
CA ASN A 633 49.22 2.09 8.74
C ASN A 633 47.72 2.40 8.85
N TRP A 634 47.36 3.13 9.92
CA TRP A 634 45.99 3.59 10.20
C TRP A 634 45.71 5.02 9.70
N ASN A 635 46.69 5.72 9.12
CA ASN A 635 46.63 7.15 8.86
C ASN A 635 46.69 7.50 7.38
N HIS A 636 45.62 8.10 6.88
CA HIS A 636 45.46 8.39 5.46
C HIS A 636 45.44 9.91 5.21
N PRO A 637 45.84 10.42 4.04
CA PRO A 637 45.78 11.84 3.74
C PRO A 637 44.35 12.39 3.86
N GLY A 638 44.16 13.43 4.68
CA GLY A 638 42.92 14.20 4.72
C GLY A 638 42.78 15.14 3.52
N GLU A 639 41.61 15.76 3.36
CA GLU A 639 41.36 16.81 2.36
C GLU A 639 42.34 17.99 2.44
N ASP A 640 42.88 18.25 3.64
CA ASP A 640 43.90 19.25 3.95
C ASP A 640 45.34 18.75 3.76
N GLY A 641 45.51 17.51 3.28
CA GLY A 641 46.79 16.83 3.10
C GLY A 641 47.46 16.37 4.40
N GLN A 642 46.85 16.60 5.57
CA GLN A 642 47.37 16.14 6.86
C GLN A 642 46.92 14.70 7.16
N PRO A 643 47.72 13.88 7.85
CA PRO A 643 47.31 12.53 8.23
C PRO A 643 46.04 12.54 9.10
N LYS A 644 45.00 11.85 8.66
CA LYS A 644 43.74 11.60 9.37
C LYS A 644 43.54 10.10 9.60
N TYR A 645 42.99 9.76 10.74
CA TYR A 645 42.74 8.37 11.15
C TYR A 645 41.25 8.01 11.06
N TRP A 646 40.40 8.98 11.43
CA TRP A 646 38.95 8.81 11.48
C TRP A 646 38.28 9.66 10.42
N PHE A 647 37.38 9.04 9.68
CA PHE A 647 36.67 9.62 8.56
C PHE A 647 35.19 9.48 8.80
N ARG A 648 34.47 10.60 8.71
CA ARG A 648 33.02 10.62 8.82
C ARG A 648 32.40 9.78 7.69
N ARG A 649 31.41 8.96 8.01
CA ARG A 649 30.63 8.16 7.07
C ARG A 649 29.22 8.76 7.00
N GLY A 650 28.96 9.58 5.99
CA GLY A 650 27.72 10.33 5.81
C GLY A 650 27.84 11.82 6.10
N THR A 651 26.70 12.50 6.07
CA THR A 651 26.53 13.96 6.20
C THR A 651 26.03 14.35 7.59
N GLU A 652 25.75 15.65 7.82
CA GLU A 652 25.13 16.15 9.08
C GLU A 652 23.72 15.68 9.33
N LYS A 653 23.05 15.15 8.31
CA LYS A 653 21.70 14.60 8.45
C LYS A 653 21.70 13.14 8.91
N ASP A 654 22.83 12.45 8.72
CA ASP A 654 22.96 11.01 8.93
C ASP A 654 23.48 10.70 10.34
N LYS A 655 22.66 11.03 11.35
CA LYS A 655 23.03 10.89 12.76
C LYS A 655 22.32 9.73 13.43
N LEU A 656 23.09 8.98 14.20
CA LEU A 656 22.59 7.97 15.14
C LEU A 656 22.73 8.51 16.57
N PRO A 657 21.89 8.05 17.51
CA PRO A 657 22.09 8.34 18.92
C PRO A 657 23.53 7.97 19.37
N PRO A 658 24.22 8.80 20.16
CA PRO A 658 25.51 8.43 20.74
C PRO A 658 25.40 7.10 21.50
N LEU A 659 26.48 6.29 21.47
CA LEU A 659 26.55 4.94 22.03
C LEU A 659 25.76 3.86 21.26
N THR A 660 25.17 4.18 20.10
CA THR A 660 24.49 3.17 19.26
C THR A 660 25.46 2.05 18.86
N PRO A 661 25.17 0.78 19.18
CA PRO A 661 25.90 -0.37 18.66
C PRO A 661 25.71 -0.47 17.15
N LEU A 662 26.81 -0.50 16.40
CA LEU A 662 26.79 -0.70 14.96
C LEU A 662 26.88 -2.19 14.63
N ALA A 663 26.13 -2.65 13.65
CA ALA A 663 26.28 -3.98 13.08
C ALA A 663 27.01 -3.86 11.75
N VAL A 664 28.07 -4.64 11.53
CA VAL A 664 28.92 -4.53 10.33
C VAL A 664 29.05 -5.90 9.69
N GLN A 665 28.78 -5.99 8.39
CA GLN A 665 28.89 -7.23 7.62
C GLN A 665 29.67 -7.01 6.33
N LEU A 666 30.69 -7.86 6.09
CA LEU A 666 31.36 -7.95 4.79
C LEU A 666 30.62 -8.94 3.88
N ARG A 667 30.49 -8.60 2.59
CA ARG A 667 30.08 -9.51 1.51
C ARG A 667 31.09 -9.45 0.36
N VAL A 668 31.31 -10.57 -0.33
CA VAL A 668 32.28 -10.71 -1.43
C VAL A 668 31.52 -10.73 -2.77
N VAL A 669 31.99 -10.10 -3.83
CA VAL A 669 31.44 -10.31 -5.19
C VAL A 669 32.36 -11.31 -5.92
N PRO A 670 31.86 -12.28 -6.72
CA PRO A 670 32.73 -13.25 -7.38
C PRO A 670 33.63 -12.59 -8.45
N PRO A 671 34.71 -13.27 -8.86
CA PRO A 671 35.51 -12.87 -10.02
C PRO A 671 34.66 -12.71 -11.29
N PRO A 672 35.03 -11.80 -12.22
CA PRO A 672 36.33 -11.12 -12.29
C PRO A 672 36.44 -9.84 -11.44
N SER A 673 35.39 -9.46 -10.69
CA SER A 673 35.44 -8.29 -9.84
C SER A 673 36.21 -8.56 -8.53
N HIS A 674 37.12 -7.67 -8.18
CA HIS A 674 37.82 -7.60 -6.88
C HIS A 674 36.99 -6.81 -5.85
N LEU A 675 35.70 -6.60 -6.13
CA LEU A 675 34.81 -5.75 -5.35
C LEU A 675 34.26 -6.51 -4.13
N PHE A 676 34.21 -5.82 -3.01
CA PHE A 676 33.59 -6.28 -1.77
C PHE A 676 32.56 -5.24 -1.33
N ALA A 677 31.53 -5.67 -0.59
CA ALA A 677 30.59 -4.76 0.05
C ALA A 677 30.82 -4.77 1.56
N ILE A 678 30.83 -3.58 2.19
CA ILE A 678 30.74 -3.45 3.65
C ILE A 678 29.40 -2.80 3.94
N ASP A 679 28.52 -3.51 4.63
CA ASP A 679 27.25 -2.99 5.10
C ASP A 679 27.37 -2.62 6.59
N VAL A 680 26.92 -1.42 6.95
CA VAL A 680 26.93 -0.90 8.33
C VAL A 680 25.52 -0.50 8.71
N PHE A 681 25.03 -0.98 9.86
CA PHE A 681 23.67 -0.74 10.36
C PHE A 681 23.65 -0.17 11.77
N GLY A 682 22.63 0.61 12.10
CA GLY A 682 22.35 1.09 13.45
C GLY A 682 20.93 1.63 13.59
N VAL A 683 20.41 1.72 14.82
CA VAL A 683 19.05 2.25 15.05
C VAL A 683 19.09 3.77 15.18
N GLY A 684 18.29 4.44 14.35
CA GLY A 684 18.17 5.90 14.30
C GLY A 684 17.29 6.50 15.39
N THR A 685 17.29 7.83 15.49
CA THR A 685 16.43 8.58 16.43
C THR A 685 14.95 8.48 16.09
N ASP A 686 14.61 8.12 14.86
CA ASP A 686 13.25 7.88 14.38
C ASP A 686 12.71 6.49 14.75
N ALA A 687 13.52 5.68 15.46
CA ALA A 687 13.24 4.29 15.81
C ALA A 687 13.27 3.30 14.63
N GLY A 688 13.84 3.69 13.48
CA GLY A 688 14.09 2.79 12.35
C GLY A 688 15.49 2.19 12.39
N ILE A 689 15.71 1.07 11.69
CA ILE A 689 17.06 0.61 11.36
C ILE A 689 17.55 1.42 10.16
N HIS A 690 18.73 2.02 10.29
CA HIS A 690 19.41 2.77 9.23
C HIS A 690 20.63 1.99 8.78
N GLY A 691 20.95 2.09 7.49
CA GLY A 691 22.09 1.42 6.88
C GLY A 691 22.86 2.31 5.91
N THR A 692 24.13 2.00 5.74
CA THR A 692 24.97 2.48 4.63
C THR A 692 25.80 1.32 4.10
N ARG A 693 26.25 1.44 2.84
CA ARG A 693 27.05 0.43 2.15
C ARG A 693 28.25 1.06 1.47
N PHE A 694 29.40 0.43 1.63
CA PHE A 694 30.57 0.64 0.79
C PHE A 694 30.59 -0.39 -0.34
N LEU A 695 30.88 0.04 -1.57
CA LEU A 695 31.19 -0.83 -2.71
C LEU A 695 32.50 -0.36 -3.36
N GLU A 696 32.44 0.77 -4.04
CA GLU A 696 33.60 1.54 -4.53
C GLU A 696 33.72 2.87 -3.77
N SER A 697 32.58 3.44 -3.40
CA SER A 697 32.41 4.58 -2.51
C SER A 697 31.35 4.27 -1.45
N TRP A 698 31.32 5.09 -0.39
CA TRP A 698 30.26 5.01 0.62
C TRP A 698 28.98 5.63 0.07
N ARG A 699 27.88 4.89 0.15
CA ARG A 699 26.55 5.39 -0.20
C ARG A 699 25.97 6.27 0.92
N PRO A 700 25.03 7.18 0.61
CA PRO A 700 24.27 7.89 1.63
C PRO A 700 23.60 6.92 2.60
N TRP A 701 23.41 7.36 3.85
CA TRP A 701 22.62 6.60 4.80
C TRP A 701 21.15 6.61 4.39
N TYR A 702 20.48 5.51 4.64
CA TYR A 702 19.04 5.37 4.42
C TYR A 702 18.42 4.56 5.55
N ARG A 703 17.15 4.87 5.86
CA ARG A 703 16.31 3.98 6.68
C ARG A 703 15.98 2.76 5.84
N LEU A 704 16.13 1.56 6.40
CA LEU A 704 15.84 0.32 5.69
C LEU A 704 14.37 0.35 5.19
N PRO A 705 14.13 0.11 3.89
CA PRO A 705 12.80 0.25 3.27
C PRO A 705 11.70 -0.56 3.97
N VAL A 706 10.53 0.07 4.17
CA VAL A 706 9.29 -0.61 4.56
C VAL A 706 8.37 -0.60 3.34
N PRO A 707 8.53 -1.55 2.39
CA PRO A 707 7.82 -1.53 1.13
C PRO A 707 6.34 -1.86 1.35
N VAL A 708 5.45 -0.98 0.89
CA VAL A 708 3.99 -1.12 1.04
C VAL A 708 3.29 -1.39 -0.29
N ILE A 709 3.90 -1.00 -1.41
CA ILE A 709 3.46 -1.31 -2.78
C ILE A 709 4.70 -1.77 -3.57
N LYS A 710 4.57 -2.84 -4.37
CA LYS A 710 5.68 -3.43 -5.11
C LYS A 710 5.29 -3.68 -6.56
N PHE A 711 6.17 -3.31 -7.48
CA PHE A 711 6.03 -3.53 -8.90
C PHE A 711 7.28 -4.16 -9.47
N GLN A 712 7.14 -5.04 -10.45
CA GLN A 712 8.27 -5.63 -11.16
C GLN A 712 7.87 -5.93 -12.60
N LYS A 713 8.80 -5.73 -13.54
CA LYS A 713 8.65 -6.08 -14.95
C LYS A 713 9.87 -6.84 -15.46
N PRO A 714 9.69 -7.81 -16.36
CA PRO A 714 10.79 -8.50 -17.00
C PRO A 714 11.48 -7.56 -18.00
N ILE A 715 12.81 -7.68 -18.09
CA ILE A 715 13.60 -7.10 -19.15
C ILE A 715 13.51 -8.03 -20.36
N GLU A 716 12.83 -7.58 -21.41
CA GLU A 716 12.63 -8.33 -22.66
C GLU A 716 13.38 -7.65 -23.80
N SER A 717 14.43 -8.28 -24.33
CA SER A 717 15.09 -7.83 -25.55
C SER A 717 14.21 -8.17 -26.77
N GLY A 718 13.68 -7.16 -27.46
CA GLY A 718 12.99 -7.37 -28.72
C GLY A 718 13.97 -7.77 -29.82
N GLY A 719 14.29 -9.07 -29.99
CA GLY A 719 15.12 -9.56 -31.10
C GLY A 719 16.05 -10.74 -30.77
N LEU A 720 17.13 -10.89 -31.54
CA LEU A 720 18.17 -11.94 -31.38
C LEU A 720 19.15 -11.71 -30.20
N ALA A 721 18.97 -10.63 -29.42
CA ALA A 721 19.88 -10.27 -28.35
C ALA A 721 19.65 -11.12 -27.09
N ALA A 722 20.73 -11.58 -26.48
CA ALA A 722 20.71 -12.49 -25.33
C ALA A 722 20.57 -11.79 -23.97
N LEU A 723 20.12 -10.52 -23.98
CA LEU A 723 19.93 -9.66 -22.82
C LEU A 723 18.54 -9.90 -22.19
N GLY A 724 18.52 -10.28 -20.91
CA GLY A 724 17.30 -10.48 -20.14
C GLY A 724 17.44 -9.95 -18.71
N GLY A 725 16.47 -10.27 -17.86
CA GLY A 725 16.47 -9.85 -16.45
C GLY A 725 15.13 -9.29 -16.00
N TRP A 726 15.15 -8.38 -15.03
CA TRP A 726 13.96 -7.72 -14.50
C TRP A 726 14.33 -6.41 -13.81
N ALA A 727 13.37 -5.50 -13.71
CA ALA A 727 13.47 -4.31 -12.88
C ALA A 727 12.20 -4.14 -12.05
N GLY A 728 12.31 -3.48 -10.91
CA GLY A 728 11.19 -3.31 -9.98
C GLY A 728 11.33 -2.11 -9.07
N VAL A 729 10.19 -1.67 -8.57
CA VAL A 729 10.04 -0.51 -7.68
C VAL A 729 9.26 -0.94 -6.47
N ASN A 730 9.81 -0.70 -5.28
CA ASN A 730 9.02 -0.69 -4.06
C ASN A 730 8.76 0.75 -3.64
N VAL A 731 7.49 1.06 -3.38
CA VAL A 731 7.07 2.31 -2.74
C VAL A 731 6.92 2.04 -1.25
N CYS A 732 7.61 2.83 -0.43
CA CYS A 732 7.63 2.65 1.02
C CYS A 732 6.62 3.55 1.73
N ILE A 733 6.29 3.21 2.97
CA ILE A 733 5.29 3.91 3.79
C ILE A 733 5.61 5.40 3.98
N ASP A 734 6.89 5.76 4.07
CA ASP A 734 7.35 7.14 4.24
C ASP A 734 7.51 7.90 2.90
N GLY A 735 7.07 7.29 1.79
CA GLY A 735 7.21 7.83 0.45
C GLY A 735 8.62 7.69 -0.13
N SER A 736 9.53 6.98 0.53
CA SER A 736 10.79 6.57 -0.10
C SER A 736 10.54 5.52 -1.19
N LEU A 737 11.42 5.48 -2.20
CA LEU A 737 11.33 4.52 -3.29
C LEU A 737 12.58 3.65 -3.30
N GLN A 738 12.43 2.33 -3.32
CA GLN A 738 13.50 1.40 -3.64
C GLN A 738 13.38 1.04 -5.11
N TRP A 739 14.29 1.54 -5.93
CA TRP A 739 14.43 1.22 -7.34
C TRP A 739 15.51 0.16 -7.51
N TYR A 740 15.17 -0.99 -8.08
CA TYR A 740 16.08 -2.14 -8.10
C TYR A 740 15.91 -2.96 -9.37
N GLY A 741 16.93 -3.74 -9.71
CA GLY A 741 16.85 -4.62 -10.87
C GLY A 741 18.09 -5.48 -11.07
N HIS A 742 17.96 -6.35 -12.05
CA HIS A 742 18.94 -7.33 -12.46
C HIS A 742 18.90 -7.44 -13.98
N ALA A 743 20.02 -7.22 -14.65
CA ALA A 743 20.19 -7.51 -16.07
C ALA A 743 21.20 -8.66 -16.24
N HIS A 744 20.91 -9.57 -17.16
CA HIS A 744 21.72 -10.74 -17.46
C HIS A 744 21.96 -10.88 -18.96
N ASP A 745 23.23 -11.07 -19.35
CA ASP A 745 23.63 -11.47 -20.69
C ASP A 745 23.95 -12.97 -20.74
N SER A 746 23.19 -13.68 -21.57
CA SER A 746 23.36 -15.11 -21.84
C SER A 746 24.12 -15.41 -23.14
N GLY A 747 24.58 -14.37 -23.84
CA GLY A 747 25.25 -14.42 -25.13
C GLY A 747 26.77 -14.27 -25.08
N ALA A 748 27.39 -14.16 -26.25
CA ALA A 748 28.83 -13.94 -26.38
C ALA A 748 29.20 -12.44 -26.52
N ASP A 749 28.19 -11.59 -26.72
CA ASP A 749 28.33 -10.17 -27.04
C ASP A 749 27.92 -9.35 -25.81
N GLY A 750 28.72 -8.36 -25.40
CA GLY A 750 28.27 -7.47 -24.32
C GLY A 750 27.38 -6.32 -24.82
N TYR A 751 26.60 -5.78 -23.89
CA TYR A 751 25.59 -4.75 -24.11
C TYR A 751 25.70 -3.62 -23.09
N ASP A 752 25.63 -2.38 -23.55
CA ASP A 752 25.23 -1.25 -22.72
C ASP A 752 23.70 -1.14 -22.78
N PHE A 753 23.03 -0.94 -21.64
CA PHE A 753 21.57 -0.88 -21.56
C PHE A 753 21.08 0.27 -20.68
N GLY A 754 19.88 0.76 -21.00
CA GLY A 754 19.11 1.72 -20.20
C GLY A 754 17.69 1.21 -19.99
N VAL A 755 17.20 1.32 -18.75
CA VAL A 755 15.85 0.94 -18.33
C VAL A 755 15.12 2.17 -17.80
N ALA A 756 13.89 2.41 -18.28
CA ALA A 756 12.96 3.38 -17.73
C ALA A 756 11.70 2.67 -17.22
N PHE A 757 11.28 2.96 -16.00
CA PHE A 757 10.17 2.31 -15.31
C PHE A 757 9.14 3.33 -14.87
N TYR A 758 7.88 3.05 -15.13
CA TYR A 758 6.76 3.95 -14.85
C TYR A 758 5.73 3.24 -14.00
N LEU A 759 5.23 3.93 -12.97
CA LEU A 759 4.04 3.54 -12.20
C LEU A 759 2.95 4.54 -12.51
N ARG A 760 1.84 4.09 -13.10
CA ARG A 760 0.77 4.98 -13.58
C ARG A 760 -0.57 4.59 -12.99
N SER A 761 -1.17 5.50 -12.22
CA SER A 761 -2.60 5.47 -11.88
C SER A 761 -3.40 6.38 -12.84
N GLU A 762 -4.72 6.46 -12.67
CA GLU A 762 -5.56 7.38 -13.45
C GLU A 762 -5.13 8.85 -13.30
N LYS A 763 -4.56 9.24 -12.15
CA LYS A 763 -4.28 10.64 -11.80
C LYS A 763 -2.82 10.95 -11.49
N ARG A 764 -1.97 9.94 -11.30
CA ARG A 764 -0.60 10.12 -10.80
C ARG A 764 0.38 9.20 -11.51
N MET A 765 1.61 9.67 -11.70
CA MET A 765 2.71 8.89 -12.29
C MET A 765 4.00 9.01 -11.47
N ILE A 766 4.74 7.91 -11.33
CA ILE A 766 6.14 7.89 -10.90
C ILE A 766 6.99 7.39 -12.07
N ALA A 767 8.12 8.06 -12.35
CA ALA A 767 9.08 7.64 -13.36
C ALA A 767 10.49 7.50 -12.76
N LEU A 768 11.17 6.40 -13.11
CA LEU A 768 12.49 6.01 -12.63
C LEU A 768 13.35 5.52 -13.80
N SER A 769 14.67 5.67 -13.74
CA SER A 769 15.57 5.16 -14.78
C SER A 769 16.86 4.57 -14.20
N HIS A 770 17.50 3.67 -14.93
CA HIS A 770 18.82 3.11 -14.61
C HIS A 770 19.59 2.80 -15.89
N ASN A 771 20.91 2.98 -15.86
CA ASN A 771 21.80 2.60 -16.96
C ASN A 771 22.86 1.62 -16.43
N GLY A 772 23.18 0.60 -17.22
CA GLY A 772 24.16 -0.42 -16.86
C GLY A 772 24.84 -1.04 -18.07
N SER A 773 25.74 -1.97 -17.82
CA SER A 773 26.39 -2.75 -18.87
C SER A 773 26.65 -4.19 -18.44
N VAL A 774 26.53 -5.09 -19.40
CA VAL A 774 26.78 -6.53 -19.25
C VAL A 774 27.70 -7.02 -20.35
N SER A 775 28.48 -8.05 -20.08
CA SER A 775 29.38 -8.67 -21.06
C SER A 775 29.65 -10.13 -20.74
N ALA A 776 30.26 -10.87 -21.66
CA ALA A 776 30.74 -12.23 -21.39
C ALA A 776 31.67 -12.35 -20.16
N SER A 777 32.36 -11.27 -19.76
CA SER A 777 33.18 -11.23 -18.54
C SER A 777 32.41 -10.81 -17.28
N ARG A 778 31.29 -10.11 -17.45
CA ARG A 778 30.40 -9.62 -16.39
C ARG A 778 28.96 -9.83 -16.86
N SER A 779 28.51 -11.08 -16.78
CA SER A 779 27.21 -11.50 -17.32
C SER A 779 26.04 -10.84 -16.61
N ASP A 780 26.24 -10.37 -15.38
CA ASP A 780 25.18 -9.85 -14.52
C ASP A 780 25.45 -8.41 -14.08
N HIS A 781 24.41 -7.58 -14.12
CA HIS A 781 24.40 -6.22 -13.59
C HIS A 781 23.18 -6.03 -12.68
N ASP A 782 23.43 -6.09 -11.37
CA ASP A 782 22.45 -5.81 -10.34
C ASP A 782 22.53 -4.34 -9.90
N TRP A 783 21.39 -3.70 -9.68
CA TRP A 783 21.33 -2.37 -9.08
C TRP A 783 20.26 -2.27 -7.99
N GLU A 784 20.51 -1.33 -7.08
CA GLU A 784 19.61 -0.94 -6.02
C GLU A 784 19.89 0.53 -5.71
N GLU A 785 18.86 1.36 -5.82
CA GLU A 785 18.86 2.78 -5.56
C GLU A 785 17.72 3.09 -4.59
N ILE A 786 18.04 3.82 -3.52
CA ILE A 786 17.03 4.22 -2.53
C ILE A 786 16.86 5.73 -2.65
N HIS A 787 15.69 6.13 -3.12
CA HIS A 787 15.29 7.53 -3.15
C HIS A 787 14.69 7.91 -1.80
N PRO A 788 15.13 9.02 -1.19
CA PRO A 788 14.75 9.39 0.16
C PRO A 788 13.24 9.68 0.29
N PRO A 789 12.70 9.69 1.51
CA PRO A 789 11.29 9.99 1.79
C PRO A 789 10.80 11.25 1.08
N ASN A 790 9.69 11.13 0.35
CA ASN A 790 9.06 12.22 -0.39
C ASN A 790 7.58 12.33 -0.01
N GLY A 791 7.20 13.46 0.61
CA GLY A 791 5.84 13.70 1.07
C GLY A 791 4.78 13.67 -0.04
N ALA A 792 5.15 13.98 -1.29
CA ALA A 792 4.24 13.86 -2.42
C ALA A 792 4.02 12.42 -2.85
N VAL A 793 5.02 11.55 -2.73
CA VAL A 793 4.86 10.10 -2.95
C VAL A 793 4.02 9.49 -1.83
N ALA A 794 4.32 9.84 -0.58
CA ALA A 794 3.54 9.40 0.58
C ALA A 794 2.06 9.81 0.47
N GLY A 795 1.79 11.03 0.00
CA GLY A 795 0.45 11.56 -0.20
C GLY A 795 -0.35 10.92 -1.34
N ILE A 796 0.26 10.10 -2.20
CA ILE A 796 -0.41 9.41 -3.32
C ILE A 796 -0.41 7.88 -3.18
N LEU A 797 -0.02 7.33 -2.02
CA LEU A 797 0.04 5.88 -1.81
C LEU A 797 -1.28 5.19 -2.16
N SER A 798 -2.42 5.80 -1.80
CA SER A 798 -3.75 5.27 -2.15
C SER A 798 -4.01 5.24 -3.66
N ASP A 799 -3.52 6.24 -4.41
CA ASP A 799 -3.70 6.31 -5.86
C ASP A 799 -2.86 5.23 -6.58
N LEU A 800 -1.72 4.85 -5.99
CA LEU A 800 -0.79 3.89 -6.57
C LEU A 800 -1.22 2.42 -6.44
N LEU A 801 -2.26 2.10 -5.67
CA LEU A 801 -2.73 0.72 -5.48
C LEU A 801 -3.30 0.08 -6.74
N GLY A 802 -3.97 0.89 -7.56
CA GLY A 802 -4.45 0.50 -8.89
C GLY A 802 -3.48 0.89 -10.01
N ALA A 803 -2.27 1.33 -9.68
CA ALA A 803 -1.33 1.77 -10.70
C ALA A 803 -0.85 0.60 -11.54
N GLU A 804 -0.74 0.83 -12.84
CA GLU A 804 -0.09 -0.09 -13.75
C GLU A 804 1.39 0.26 -13.84
N ALA A 805 2.24 -0.76 -13.70
CA ALA A 805 3.64 -0.64 -14.04
C ALA A 805 3.83 -0.80 -15.55
N SER A 806 4.69 0.02 -16.14
CA SER A 806 5.23 -0.17 -17.48
C SER A 806 6.75 0.05 -17.47
N MET A 807 7.43 -0.52 -18.45
CA MET A 807 8.89 -0.44 -18.54
C MET A 807 9.32 -0.35 -20.00
N ASN A 808 10.31 0.47 -20.28
CA ASN A 808 10.96 0.58 -21.58
C ASN A 808 12.47 0.29 -21.40
N MET A 809 13.06 -0.46 -22.32
CA MET A 809 14.48 -0.75 -22.34
C MET A 809 15.08 -0.41 -23.70
N GLN A 810 16.27 0.19 -23.69
CA GLN A 810 17.12 0.34 -24.87
C GLN A 810 18.50 -0.29 -24.62
N TYR A 811 19.14 -0.84 -25.66
CA TYR A 811 20.48 -1.42 -25.55
C TYR A 811 21.30 -1.29 -26.85
N THR A 812 22.63 -1.33 -26.74
CA THR A 812 23.57 -1.33 -27.87
C THR A 812 24.63 -2.43 -27.71
N SER A 813 24.98 -3.13 -28.79
CA SER A 813 25.99 -4.21 -28.76
C SER A 813 27.41 -3.69 -28.94
N HIS A 814 28.38 -4.20 -28.19
CA HIS A 814 29.80 -3.76 -28.23
C HIS A 814 30.60 -4.17 -29.50
N ILE A 815 30.00 -4.79 -30.52
CA ILE A 815 30.72 -5.39 -31.68
C ILE A 815 31.13 -4.40 -32.80
N GLY A 816 31.01 -3.07 -32.63
CA GLY A 816 31.39 -2.18 -33.73
C GLY A 816 31.58 -0.68 -33.53
N GLN A 817 31.72 -0.10 -32.33
CA GLN A 817 31.94 1.35 -32.21
C GLN A 817 32.88 1.76 -31.05
N THR A 818 33.69 2.79 -31.34
CA THR A 818 34.52 3.56 -30.40
C THR A 818 33.68 4.53 -29.54
N LEU A 819 34.22 4.76 -28.34
CA LEU A 819 33.71 5.37 -27.09
C LEU A 819 33.03 6.78 -27.11
N GLU A 820 32.27 7.19 -28.13
CA GLU A 820 31.53 8.49 -28.12
C GLU A 820 30.01 8.38 -27.86
N GLY A 821 29.41 7.18 -27.98
CA GLY A 821 27.95 7.02 -27.91
C GLY A 821 27.34 6.99 -26.50
N VAL A 822 28.08 6.48 -25.49
CA VAL A 822 27.53 6.16 -24.16
C VAL A 822 27.37 7.40 -23.26
N VAL A 823 28.23 8.42 -23.43
CA VAL A 823 28.09 9.71 -22.72
C VAL A 823 26.80 10.44 -23.14
N SER A 824 26.27 10.17 -24.34
CA SER A 824 25.01 10.79 -24.81
C SER A 824 23.74 10.16 -24.23
N LEU A 825 23.79 8.91 -23.76
CA LEU A 825 22.62 8.18 -23.25
C LEU A 825 22.20 8.69 -21.87
N GLY A 826 23.20 8.98 -21.04
CA GLY A 826 23.02 9.55 -19.70
C GLY A 826 22.64 11.03 -19.71
N LEU A 827 22.98 11.81 -20.75
CA LEU A 827 22.63 13.24 -20.82
C LEU A 827 21.20 13.49 -21.36
N LYS A 828 20.72 12.65 -22.30
CA LYS A 828 19.47 12.88 -23.04
C LYS A 828 18.18 12.84 -22.21
N TRP A 829 18.22 12.38 -20.95
CA TRP A 829 17.02 12.10 -20.14
C TRP A 829 16.97 12.77 -18.75
N PHE A 830 17.87 13.71 -18.40
CA PHE A 830 17.93 14.25 -17.03
C PHE A 830 17.01 15.46 -16.78
N VAL A 831 16.00 15.33 -15.89
CA VAL A 831 15.53 16.42 -15.01
C VAL A 831 15.06 15.90 -13.66
N GLY A 832 15.42 16.64 -12.61
CA GLY A 832 14.97 16.43 -11.24
C GLY A 832 13.48 16.66 -10.97
N SER A 833 13.13 16.42 -9.71
CA SER A 833 11.78 16.51 -9.16
C SER A 833 11.15 17.89 -9.33
N VAL A 834 10.00 17.96 -10.03
CA VAL A 834 9.09 19.10 -9.96
C VAL A 834 7.74 18.64 -9.41
N LEU A 835 7.32 19.33 -8.36
CA LEU A 835 5.99 19.25 -7.79
C LEU A 835 5.11 20.24 -8.56
N GLY A 836 4.29 19.77 -9.49
CA GLY A 836 3.36 20.61 -10.24
C GLY A 836 2.21 19.80 -10.84
N ASP A 837 0.99 20.32 -10.68
CA ASP A 837 -0.23 19.76 -11.30
C ASP A 837 -0.17 19.92 -12.81
N VAL A 838 0.03 18.81 -13.53
CA VAL A 838 -0.15 18.74 -14.98
C VAL A 838 -1.63 18.53 -15.25
N ALA A 839 -2.16 19.08 -16.35
CA ALA A 839 -3.57 19.02 -16.71
C ALA A 839 -4.11 17.57 -16.75
N GLY A 840 -4.68 17.12 -15.63
CA GLY A 840 -5.24 15.78 -15.43
C GLY A 840 -4.51 14.87 -14.42
N GLY A 841 -3.33 15.25 -13.91
CA GLY A 841 -2.60 14.44 -12.91
C GLY A 841 -1.19 14.93 -12.54
N LEU A 842 -0.69 14.54 -11.35
CA LEU A 842 0.66 14.91 -10.84
C LEU A 842 1.69 13.82 -11.20
N ALA A 843 2.83 14.23 -11.76
CA ALA A 843 3.97 13.35 -12.04
C ALA A 843 5.11 13.61 -11.04
N ILE A 844 5.74 12.54 -10.54
CA ILE A 844 6.87 12.58 -9.59
C ILE A 844 8.08 11.87 -10.21
N PHE A 845 9.24 12.55 -10.23
CA PHE A 845 10.52 12.02 -10.73
C PHE A 845 11.51 11.84 -9.56
N ALA A 846 12.24 10.73 -9.51
CA ALA A 846 13.22 10.43 -8.46
C ALA A 846 14.55 9.85 -9.04
N GLY A 847 15.72 10.36 -8.60
CA GLY A 847 17.06 9.81 -8.91
C GLY A 847 18.04 10.71 -9.68
N VAL A 848 18.69 11.70 -9.02
CA VAL A 848 19.72 12.56 -9.67
C VAL A 848 20.98 12.64 -8.79
N GLU A 849 22.14 12.26 -9.36
CA GLU A 849 23.48 12.49 -8.78
C GLU A 849 24.06 13.84 -9.27
N LEU A 850 24.42 14.72 -8.34
CA LEU A 850 24.60 16.17 -8.50
C LEU A 850 26.07 16.57 -8.70
N GLY A 851 26.78 15.92 -9.64
CA GLY A 851 28.25 15.94 -9.69
C GLY A 851 28.96 16.90 -10.67
N SER A 852 28.36 17.32 -11.80
CA SER A 852 29.13 18.03 -12.86
C SER A 852 28.60 19.40 -13.30
N LEU A 853 27.58 19.96 -12.63
CA LEU A 853 26.90 21.17 -13.11
C LEU A 853 27.68 22.49 -12.89
N ILE A 854 28.75 22.50 -12.08
CA ILE A 854 29.48 23.73 -11.72
C ILE A 854 30.73 23.98 -12.60
N ALA A 855 31.14 23.04 -13.47
CA ALA A 855 32.48 23.13 -14.07
C ALA A 855 32.56 23.67 -15.52
N THR A 856 31.56 23.52 -16.40
CA THR A 856 31.83 23.69 -17.86
C THR A 856 30.88 24.57 -18.66
N GLY A 857 29.66 24.89 -18.21
CA GLY A 857 28.84 25.96 -18.82
C GLY A 857 28.58 25.85 -20.34
N GLU A 858 28.39 24.65 -20.90
CA GLU A 858 27.96 24.47 -22.30
C GLU A 858 26.78 23.48 -22.38
N PHE A 859 25.75 23.84 -23.16
CA PHE A 859 24.45 23.17 -23.23
C PHE A 859 24.42 22.10 -24.32
N GLY A 860 24.12 20.85 -23.93
CA GLY A 860 23.82 19.73 -24.83
C GLY A 860 22.62 18.94 -24.32
N ALA A 861 21.78 18.47 -25.26
CA ALA A 861 20.45 17.87 -25.12
C ALA A 861 20.13 17.16 -23.78
N GLY A 862 19.12 17.71 -23.10
CA GLY A 862 18.41 17.10 -21.98
C GLY A 862 17.11 17.88 -21.77
N ALA A 863 16.05 17.21 -21.29
CA ALA A 863 14.90 17.92 -20.76
C ALA A 863 15.37 18.85 -19.63
N VAL A 864 14.66 19.94 -19.35
CA VAL A 864 14.88 20.80 -18.16
C VAL A 864 13.52 21.25 -17.68
N ILE A 865 13.33 21.39 -16.36
CA ILE A 865 12.16 22.10 -15.84
C ILE A 865 12.68 23.43 -15.29
N LEU A 866 12.28 24.49 -15.97
CA LEU A 866 12.53 25.87 -15.60
C LEU A 866 11.17 26.50 -15.36
N GLU A 867 10.98 27.02 -14.15
CA GLU A 867 9.82 27.82 -13.75
C GLU A 867 8.47 27.19 -14.13
N GLU A 868 8.28 25.93 -13.69
CA GLU A 868 7.00 25.19 -13.81
C GLU A 868 6.61 24.76 -15.23
N VAL A 869 7.52 24.90 -16.19
CA VAL A 869 7.32 24.49 -17.59
C VAL A 869 8.23 23.31 -17.90
N LEU A 870 7.67 22.22 -18.44
CA LEU A 870 8.45 21.11 -18.97
C LEU A 870 9.05 21.50 -20.32
N TRP A 871 10.38 21.58 -20.35
CA TRP A 871 11.14 21.80 -21.57
C TRP A 871 11.66 20.45 -22.06
N MET A 872 11.25 20.08 -23.27
CA MET A 872 11.75 18.88 -23.95
C MET A 872 12.79 19.29 -24.99
N ALA A 873 13.88 18.52 -25.10
CA ALA A 873 14.74 18.59 -26.28
C ALA A 873 14.09 17.77 -27.40
N GLY A 874 13.69 18.42 -28.49
CA GLY A 874 13.27 17.76 -29.73
C GLY A 874 14.48 17.24 -30.52
N PRO A 875 14.25 16.52 -31.65
CA PRO A 875 15.33 16.06 -32.53
C PRO A 875 16.22 17.25 -32.89
N GLY A 876 17.52 17.17 -32.58
CA GLY A 876 18.44 18.23 -32.94
C GLY A 876 18.54 19.46 -32.05
N ASN A 877 18.50 19.28 -30.72
CA ASN A 877 18.70 20.34 -29.72
C ASN A 877 17.64 21.47 -29.70
N THR A 878 16.52 21.34 -30.40
CA THR A 878 15.47 22.37 -30.34
C THR A 878 14.63 22.23 -29.07
N LEU A 879 14.56 23.31 -28.28
CA LEU A 879 13.81 23.37 -27.02
C LEU A 879 12.30 23.56 -27.30
N LEU A 880 11.45 22.61 -26.89
CA LEU A 880 9.99 22.67 -27.05
C LEU A 880 9.32 22.79 -25.67
N ALA A 881 8.51 23.83 -25.48
CA ALA A 881 7.73 24.06 -24.26
C ALA A 881 6.35 23.40 -24.37
N VAL A 882 5.98 22.59 -23.38
CA VAL A 882 4.68 21.91 -23.34
C VAL A 882 4.00 22.15 -21.97
N ALA A 883 3.49 23.37 -21.76
CA ALA A 883 2.50 23.71 -20.72
C ALA A 883 1.93 25.13 -20.92
N ALA A 884 0.76 25.38 -20.32
CA ALA A 884 -0.23 26.42 -20.61
C ALA A 884 0.17 27.91 -20.59
N HIS A 885 1.37 28.29 -20.15
CA HIS A 885 1.68 29.70 -19.91
C HIS A 885 2.98 30.23 -20.54
N ALA A 886 3.75 29.41 -21.26
CA ALA A 886 5.12 29.73 -21.67
C ALA A 886 5.33 30.14 -23.14
N ILE A 887 4.27 30.20 -23.95
CA ILE A 887 4.40 30.54 -25.38
C ILE A 887 4.92 31.99 -25.59
N THR A 888 4.64 32.89 -24.66
CA THR A 888 5.06 34.29 -24.73
C THR A 888 6.54 34.54 -24.43
N GLU A 889 7.28 33.58 -23.84
CA GLU A 889 8.66 33.80 -23.38
C GLU A 889 9.75 33.12 -24.23
N LEU A 890 9.36 32.34 -25.24
CA LEU A 890 10.29 31.59 -26.09
C LEU A 890 10.87 32.38 -27.28
N GLY A 891 10.32 33.55 -27.62
CA GLY A 891 10.81 34.38 -28.71
C GLY A 891 10.85 33.70 -30.10
N TYR A 892 10.14 32.57 -30.30
CA TYR A 892 9.94 31.99 -31.62
C TYR A 892 8.86 32.76 -32.36
N ASP A 893 8.98 32.82 -33.69
CA ASP A 893 7.99 33.48 -34.52
C ASP A 893 6.97 32.45 -34.98
N GLU A 894 5.68 32.78 -34.84
CA GLU A 894 4.59 32.03 -35.47
C GLU A 894 3.84 32.92 -36.46
N LYS A 895 3.39 32.32 -37.55
CA LYS A 895 2.53 32.98 -38.54
C LYS A 895 1.44 32.04 -39.02
N GLU A 896 0.38 32.62 -39.58
CA GLU A 896 -0.65 31.87 -40.27
C GLU A 896 -0.08 31.28 -41.57
N ILE A 897 -0.58 30.10 -41.95
CA ILE A 897 -0.35 29.56 -43.29
C ILE A 897 -0.91 30.58 -44.29
N PRO A 898 -0.22 30.91 -45.40
CA PRO A 898 -0.78 31.80 -46.42
C PRO A 898 -2.17 31.30 -46.84
N LEU A 899 -3.21 32.12 -46.66
CA LEU A 899 -4.61 31.68 -46.80
C LEU A 899 -4.88 31.06 -48.18
N GLU A 900 -4.34 31.66 -49.24
CA GLU A 900 -4.44 31.13 -50.60
C GLU A 900 -3.79 29.74 -50.76
N ALA A 901 -2.68 29.48 -50.07
CA ALA A 901 -2.03 28.17 -50.09
C ALA A 901 -2.84 27.13 -49.30
N TYR A 902 -3.39 27.52 -48.14
CA TYR A 902 -4.27 26.66 -47.36
C TYR A 902 -5.53 26.28 -48.16
N GLU A 903 -6.24 27.27 -48.73
CA GLU A 903 -7.47 27.03 -49.50
C GLU A 903 -7.21 26.13 -50.70
N LEU A 904 -6.12 26.37 -51.43
CA LEU A 904 -5.74 25.60 -52.60
C LEU A 904 -5.42 24.13 -52.26
N ILE A 905 -4.66 23.90 -51.19
CA ILE A 905 -4.32 22.55 -50.69
C ILE A 905 -5.56 21.85 -50.12
N ASP A 906 -6.35 22.54 -49.30
CA ASP A 906 -7.56 21.98 -48.68
C ASP A 906 -8.60 21.58 -49.71
N GLU A 907 -8.83 22.41 -50.74
CA GLU A 907 -9.79 22.12 -51.81
C GLU A 907 -9.35 20.92 -52.67
N HIS A 908 -8.08 20.88 -53.10
CA HIS A 908 -7.64 19.96 -54.14
C HIS A 908 -7.01 18.67 -53.61
N VAL A 909 -6.41 18.68 -52.41
CA VAL A 909 -5.79 17.49 -51.79
C VAL A 909 -6.73 16.89 -50.74
N PHE A 910 -7.19 17.70 -49.79
CA PHE A 910 -7.93 17.23 -48.60
C PHE A 910 -9.45 17.27 -48.70
N HIS A 911 -10.01 17.91 -49.73
CA HIS A 911 -11.46 18.08 -49.94
C HIS A 911 -12.20 18.58 -48.68
N HIS A 912 -11.68 19.65 -48.07
CA HIS A 912 -12.25 20.33 -46.89
C HIS A 912 -12.27 19.51 -45.59
N THR A 913 -11.30 18.61 -45.44
CA THR A 913 -11.13 17.80 -44.22
C THR A 913 -9.95 18.24 -43.35
N LEU A 914 -9.20 19.26 -43.75
CA LEU A 914 -8.13 19.81 -42.91
C LEU A 914 -8.70 20.47 -41.64
N PRO A 915 -7.88 20.55 -40.56
CA PRO A 915 -8.18 21.41 -39.43
C PRO A 915 -8.40 22.86 -39.91
N ALA A 916 -9.31 23.59 -39.25
CA ALA A 916 -9.62 24.96 -39.64
C ALA A 916 -8.34 25.82 -39.73
N HIS A 917 -8.26 26.72 -40.71
CA HIS A 917 -7.10 27.59 -40.93
C HIS A 917 -6.67 28.33 -39.66
N GLU A 918 -7.63 28.79 -38.87
CA GLU A 918 -7.35 29.46 -37.60
C GLU A 918 -6.69 28.55 -36.57
N ASP A 919 -6.84 27.22 -36.68
CA ASP A 919 -6.23 26.21 -35.82
C ASP A 919 -4.80 25.86 -36.20
N LEU A 920 -4.32 26.28 -37.38
CA LEU A 920 -2.99 25.95 -37.88
C LEU A 920 -2.03 27.14 -37.75
N ARG A 921 -0.80 26.88 -37.31
CA ARG A 921 0.29 27.87 -37.27
C ARG A 921 1.58 27.28 -37.81
N ILE A 922 2.35 28.09 -38.55
CA ILE A 922 3.72 27.75 -38.95
C ILE A 922 4.67 28.40 -37.96
N THR A 923 5.68 27.67 -37.51
CA THR A 923 6.72 28.18 -36.60
C THR A 923 8.11 28.07 -37.24
N ASN A 924 9.05 28.91 -36.78
CA ASN A 924 10.47 28.83 -37.16
C ASN A 924 11.27 27.76 -36.41
N ILE A 925 10.59 26.88 -35.67
CA ILE A 925 11.16 25.72 -34.99
C ILE A 925 11.38 24.61 -36.02
N GLY A 926 12.52 23.91 -35.99
CA GLY A 926 12.80 22.74 -36.85
C GLY A 926 13.64 21.69 -36.10
N GLY A 927 13.57 20.43 -36.50
CA GLY A 927 14.40 19.36 -35.93
C GLY A 927 15.74 19.23 -36.67
N GLU A 928 16.86 18.88 -36.03
CA GLU A 928 18.17 18.76 -36.71
C GLU A 928 18.42 17.31 -37.17
N ALA A 929 18.67 17.12 -38.47
CA ALA A 929 19.16 15.87 -39.02
C ALA A 929 20.64 15.66 -38.65
N SER A 930 21.15 14.42 -38.72
CA SER A 930 22.58 14.10 -38.53
C SER A 930 23.52 14.83 -39.52
N SER A 931 22.97 15.41 -40.58
CA SER A 931 23.66 16.27 -41.56
C SER A 931 23.73 17.76 -41.18
N GLY A 932 23.11 18.18 -40.06
CA GLY A 932 22.98 19.58 -39.65
C GLY A 932 21.82 20.34 -40.34
N GLU A 933 20.96 19.62 -41.07
CA GLU A 933 19.84 20.21 -41.81
C GLU A 933 18.55 20.21 -40.97
N GLN A 934 17.79 21.31 -41.00
CA GLN A 934 16.51 21.39 -40.30
C GLN A 934 15.44 20.57 -41.03
N ARG A 935 14.76 19.66 -40.33
CA ARG A 935 13.64 18.84 -40.79
C ARG A 935 12.33 19.36 -40.19
N PRO A 936 11.28 19.46 -41.01
CA PRO A 936 9.96 19.87 -40.54
C PRO A 936 9.31 18.75 -39.69
N PHE A 937 8.42 19.13 -38.79
CA PHE A 937 7.55 18.21 -38.05
C PHE A 937 6.30 18.94 -37.54
N THR A 938 5.19 18.22 -37.41
CA THR A 938 3.89 18.79 -36.98
C THR A 938 3.46 18.27 -35.62
N MET A 939 2.92 19.15 -34.76
CA MET A 939 2.51 18.81 -33.40
C MET A 939 1.23 19.52 -32.95
N SER A 940 0.49 18.92 -32.03
CA SER A 940 -0.66 19.56 -31.37
C SER A 940 -0.23 20.31 -30.10
N SER A 941 -0.82 21.49 -29.85
CA SER A 941 -0.69 22.22 -28.60
C SER A 941 -1.66 21.67 -27.54
N PRO A 942 -1.21 21.31 -26.32
CA PRO A 942 -2.13 20.91 -25.25
C PRO A 942 -3.05 22.05 -24.79
N VAL A 943 -2.71 23.30 -25.14
CA VAL A 943 -3.44 24.51 -24.74
C VAL A 943 -3.84 25.31 -25.97
N GLY A 944 -5.13 25.62 -26.08
CA GLY A 944 -5.73 26.40 -27.16
C GLY A 944 -6.11 25.61 -28.42
N GLY A 945 -5.87 24.29 -28.46
CA GLY A 945 -6.31 23.40 -29.55
C GLY A 945 -5.63 23.63 -30.91
N LYS A 946 -4.60 24.49 -30.98
CA LYS A 946 -3.88 24.81 -32.22
C LYS A 946 -2.88 23.71 -32.58
N ILE A 947 -2.72 23.43 -33.86
CA ILE A 947 -1.73 22.52 -34.44
C ILE A 947 -0.63 23.37 -35.08
N ARG A 948 0.63 23.04 -34.77
CA ARG A 948 1.81 23.79 -35.22
C ARG A 948 2.61 22.95 -36.19
N LEU A 949 2.86 23.51 -37.37
CA LEU A 949 3.76 23.00 -38.39
C LEU A 949 5.13 23.66 -38.15
N ASN A 950 6.04 22.91 -37.55
CA ASN A 950 7.38 23.39 -37.22
C ASN A 950 8.29 23.14 -38.41
N MET A 951 8.55 24.17 -39.24
CA MET A 951 9.19 24.00 -40.55
C MET A 951 10.64 24.50 -40.62
N GLY A 952 11.25 24.82 -39.48
CA GLY A 952 12.55 25.49 -39.37
C GLY A 952 12.50 26.93 -39.91
N GLN A 953 13.61 27.67 -39.80
CA GLN A 953 13.62 29.08 -40.22
C GLN A 953 13.36 29.24 -41.73
N ALA A 954 13.93 28.35 -42.55
CA ALA A 954 13.75 28.42 -44.00
C ALA A 954 12.31 28.10 -44.45
N GLY A 955 11.64 27.13 -43.79
CA GLY A 955 10.24 26.80 -44.07
C GLY A 955 9.29 27.80 -43.43
N PHE A 956 9.67 28.42 -42.32
CA PHE A 956 8.97 29.57 -41.79
C PHE A 956 9.03 30.75 -42.74
N ASP A 957 10.17 31.09 -43.33
CA ASP A 957 10.26 32.22 -44.26
C ASP A 957 9.46 31.97 -45.55
N ASP A 958 9.62 30.79 -46.15
CA ASP A 958 8.94 30.38 -47.39
C ASP A 958 8.37 28.95 -47.30
N PRO A 959 7.16 28.76 -46.73
CA PRO A 959 6.57 27.44 -46.57
C PRO A 959 6.13 26.80 -47.89
N ILE A 960 5.96 27.59 -48.96
CA ILE A 960 5.57 27.10 -50.29
C ILE A 960 6.80 26.61 -51.05
N GLY A 961 7.91 27.34 -50.99
CA GLY A 961 9.17 27.01 -51.66
C GLY A 961 10.14 26.15 -50.85
N TYR A 962 9.75 25.73 -49.64
CA TYR A 962 10.65 24.99 -48.75
C TYR A 962 11.10 23.65 -49.38
N GLY A 963 12.42 23.47 -49.47
CA GLY A 963 13.03 22.25 -50.02
C GLY A 963 13.07 22.16 -51.55
N VAL A 964 12.47 23.11 -52.29
CA VAL A 964 12.35 23.02 -53.77
C VAL A 964 13.70 22.81 -54.46
N GLY A 965 13.76 21.80 -55.33
CA GLY A 965 14.96 21.43 -56.08
C GLY A 965 15.94 20.51 -55.33
N LYS A 966 15.72 20.22 -54.04
CA LYS A 966 16.43 19.16 -53.31
C LYS A 966 15.82 17.79 -53.65
N ALA A 967 16.59 16.72 -53.48
CA ALA A 967 16.06 15.37 -53.59
C ALA A 967 15.15 15.06 -52.40
N GLY A 968 13.88 14.75 -52.65
CA GLY A 968 12.93 14.26 -51.67
C GLY A 968 13.19 12.80 -51.30
N ALA A 969 12.37 12.24 -50.41
CA ALA A 969 12.54 10.89 -49.87
C ALA A 969 12.53 9.77 -50.94
N THR A 970 11.88 10.00 -52.10
CA THR A 970 11.86 9.09 -53.25
C THR A 970 12.95 9.38 -54.30
N GLY A 971 13.84 10.35 -54.04
CA GLY A 971 14.91 10.77 -54.94
C GLY A 971 14.49 11.72 -56.06
N LEU A 972 13.21 12.11 -56.12
CA LEU A 972 12.70 13.12 -57.05
C LEU A 972 12.95 14.55 -56.52
N PRO A 973 13.11 15.56 -57.39
CA PRO A 973 13.25 16.95 -56.95
C PRO A 973 11.95 17.46 -56.34
N ILE A 974 12.01 17.96 -55.10
CA ILE A 974 10.87 18.55 -54.39
C ILE A 974 10.29 19.72 -55.21
N ILE A 975 8.97 19.74 -55.38
CA ILE A 975 8.22 20.80 -56.06
C ILE A 975 7.60 21.80 -55.06
N PRO A 976 7.20 23.01 -55.48
CA PRO A 976 6.51 23.93 -54.59
C PRO A 976 5.24 23.30 -53.98
N TYR A 977 4.93 23.65 -52.73
CA TYR A 977 3.85 23.12 -51.87
C TYR A 977 4.05 21.70 -51.33
N GLU A 978 4.96 20.89 -51.87
CA GLU A 978 5.09 19.46 -51.53
C GLU A 978 5.33 19.21 -50.02
N VAL A 979 6.33 19.87 -49.43
CA VAL A 979 6.64 19.68 -48.00
C VAL A 979 5.53 20.23 -47.10
N LEU A 980 4.85 21.30 -47.52
CA LEU A 980 3.71 21.83 -46.79
C LEU A 980 2.51 20.86 -46.84
N VAL A 981 2.30 20.17 -47.96
CA VAL A 981 1.28 19.12 -48.08
C VAL A 981 1.60 17.96 -47.12
N HIS A 982 2.86 17.52 -47.04
CA HIS A 982 3.32 16.48 -46.11
C HIS A 982 2.97 16.83 -44.65
N GLU A 983 3.36 18.01 -44.19
CA GLU A 983 3.09 18.46 -42.82
C GLU A 983 1.59 18.64 -42.54
N LEU A 984 0.81 19.04 -43.55
CA LEU A 984 -0.65 19.12 -43.43
C LEU A 984 -1.32 17.74 -43.33
N VAL A 985 -0.69 16.66 -43.85
CA VAL A 985 -1.18 15.31 -43.58
C VAL A 985 -1.06 14.99 -42.10
N HIS A 986 0.04 15.33 -41.45
CA HIS A 986 0.16 15.17 -40.00
C HIS A 986 -0.87 16.00 -39.23
N ALA A 987 -1.14 17.23 -39.66
CA ALA A 987 -2.20 18.05 -39.08
C ALA A 987 -3.59 17.40 -39.22
N TRP A 988 -3.86 16.80 -40.39
CA TRP A 988 -5.07 16.02 -40.65
C TRP A 988 -5.13 14.78 -39.74
N GLN A 989 -4.05 14.00 -39.65
CA GLN A 989 -3.99 12.80 -38.82
C GLN A 989 -4.27 13.12 -37.34
N ILE A 990 -3.66 14.20 -36.81
CA ILE A 990 -3.90 14.69 -35.44
C ILE A 990 -5.39 14.97 -35.20
N ARG A 991 -6.07 15.61 -36.16
CA ARG A 991 -7.48 15.98 -36.04
C ARG A 991 -8.42 14.78 -36.01
N TRP A 992 -8.08 13.71 -36.71
CA TRP A 992 -8.96 12.55 -36.89
C TRP A 992 -8.63 11.35 -35.98
N THR A 993 -7.47 11.36 -35.30
CA THR A 993 -7.10 10.34 -34.30
C THR A 993 -7.36 10.78 -32.85
N GLY A 994 -7.27 12.08 -32.53
CA GLY A 994 -7.30 12.56 -31.15
C GLY A 994 -5.97 12.29 -30.42
N PHE A 995 -5.64 13.07 -29.40
CA PHE A 995 -4.34 13.02 -28.72
C PHE A 995 -4.11 11.65 -28.03
N ASP A 996 -3.25 10.82 -28.62
CA ASP A 996 -2.77 9.56 -28.04
C ASP A 996 -1.24 9.61 -27.90
N LEU A 997 -0.70 9.23 -26.72
CA LEU A 997 0.75 9.23 -26.45
C LEU A 997 1.51 8.22 -27.31
N SER A 998 0.83 7.26 -27.93
CA SER A 998 1.40 6.32 -28.92
C SER A 998 1.99 7.04 -30.14
N TRP A 999 1.38 8.16 -30.56
CA TRP A 999 1.85 8.99 -31.67
C TRP A 999 3.21 9.64 -31.39
N PHE A 1000 3.45 10.00 -30.13
CA PHE A 1000 4.73 10.57 -29.70
C PHE A 1000 5.85 9.53 -29.80
N ALA A 1001 5.55 8.24 -29.55
CA ALA A 1001 6.53 7.16 -29.68
C ALA A 1001 6.92 6.88 -31.15
N ASP A 1002 5.97 6.91 -32.08
CA ASP A 1002 6.22 6.65 -33.51
C ASP A 1002 6.80 7.86 -34.27
N ALA A 1003 6.41 9.09 -33.94
CA ALA A 1003 7.06 10.30 -34.46
C ALA A 1003 8.52 10.41 -33.97
N THR A 1004 8.78 9.94 -32.74
CA THR A 1004 10.15 9.85 -32.21
C THR A 1004 10.95 8.76 -32.89
N SER A 1005 10.38 7.58 -33.19
CA SER A 1005 11.08 6.50 -33.90
C SER A 1005 11.46 6.89 -35.34
N ALA A 1006 10.59 7.59 -36.06
CA ALA A 1006 10.86 8.07 -37.43
C ALA A 1006 12.02 9.08 -37.52
N SER A 1007 12.23 9.89 -36.47
CA SER A 1007 13.36 10.81 -36.37
C SER A 1007 14.70 10.13 -36.04
N VAL A 1008 14.65 8.90 -35.52
CA VAL A 1008 15.79 8.10 -35.06
C VAL A 1008 16.21 7.02 -36.07
N GLU A 1009 15.28 6.50 -36.89
CA GLU A 1009 15.54 5.40 -37.84
C GLU A 1009 16.14 5.81 -39.20
N GLY A 1010 16.22 7.10 -39.54
CA GLY A 1010 16.75 7.55 -40.84
C GLY A 1010 15.80 7.30 -42.01
N GLU A 1011 16.29 7.40 -43.26
CA GLU A 1011 15.52 7.41 -44.53
C GLU A 1011 14.52 6.25 -44.74
N THR A 1012 14.51 5.23 -43.87
CA THR A 1012 13.63 4.05 -43.96
C THR A 1012 12.19 4.30 -43.53
N SER A 1013 11.90 5.33 -42.72
CA SER A 1013 10.53 5.62 -42.23
C SER A 1013 9.60 6.19 -43.31
N TYR A 1014 10.17 6.81 -44.34
CA TYR A 1014 9.47 7.34 -45.52
C TYR A 1014 9.20 6.28 -46.60
N LEU A 1015 9.80 5.09 -46.49
CA LEU A 1015 9.59 4.01 -47.46
C LEU A 1015 8.25 3.31 -47.19
N TYR A 1016 7.33 3.39 -48.14
CA TYR A 1016 6.07 2.64 -48.13
C TYR A 1016 6.05 1.56 -49.23
N GLY A 1017 5.43 0.42 -48.93
CA GLY A 1017 5.29 -0.73 -49.83
C GLY A 1017 4.22 -0.53 -50.91
N PRO A 1018 4.01 -1.52 -51.81
CA PRO A 1018 3.04 -1.41 -52.91
C PRO A 1018 1.61 -1.12 -52.44
N PRO A 1019 0.76 -0.50 -53.28
CA PRO A 1019 -0.61 -0.17 -52.93
C PRO A 1019 -1.40 -1.47 -52.67
N GLY A 1020 -2.16 -1.52 -51.58
CA GLY A 1020 -2.85 -2.74 -51.14
C GLY A 1020 -3.28 -2.74 -49.68
N PRO A 1021 -2.36 -2.55 -48.72
CA PRO A 1021 -2.64 -2.49 -47.28
C PRO A 1021 -3.67 -1.41 -46.88
N GLU A 1022 -4.26 -1.53 -45.70
CA GLU A 1022 -5.10 -0.48 -45.09
C GLU A 1022 -4.26 0.75 -44.69
N PHE A 1023 -4.84 1.95 -44.71
CA PHE A 1023 -4.08 3.21 -44.55
C PHE A 1023 -3.43 3.33 -43.15
N ALA A 1024 -4.24 3.25 -42.08
CA ALA A 1024 -3.74 3.39 -40.71
C ALA A 1024 -2.91 2.19 -40.21
N GLY A 1025 -3.33 0.97 -40.53
CA GLY A 1025 -2.70 -0.26 -40.01
C GLY A 1025 -1.61 -0.87 -40.91
N GLY A 1026 -1.48 -0.39 -42.16
CA GLY A 1026 -0.60 -0.97 -43.17
C GLY A 1026 0.65 -0.16 -43.51
N PHE A 1027 0.74 1.10 -43.06
CA PHE A 1027 1.87 2.00 -43.32
C PHE A 1027 2.26 2.77 -42.06
N THR A 1028 3.54 3.14 -41.94
CA THR A 1028 4.04 4.05 -40.89
C THR A 1028 3.38 5.43 -41.01
N ILE A 1029 3.36 6.21 -39.94
CA ILE A 1029 2.78 7.57 -39.94
C ILE A 1029 3.47 8.47 -40.99
N GLU A 1030 4.80 8.43 -41.07
CA GLU A 1030 5.56 9.14 -42.12
C GLU A 1030 5.29 8.56 -43.51
N GLY A 1031 5.16 7.23 -43.65
CA GLY A 1031 4.80 6.58 -44.90
C GLY A 1031 3.41 6.99 -45.40
N GLN A 1032 2.45 7.19 -44.50
CA GLN A 1032 1.11 7.70 -44.82
C GLN A 1032 1.17 9.13 -45.37
N ALA A 1033 1.97 10.02 -44.74
CA ALA A 1033 2.17 11.38 -45.23
C ALA A 1033 2.94 11.41 -46.55
N GLN A 1034 3.96 10.55 -46.69
CA GLN A 1034 4.76 10.45 -47.90
C GLN A 1034 3.95 9.95 -49.11
N ILE A 1035 2.99 9.04 -48.91
CA ILE A 1035 2.06 8.60 -49.99
C ILE A 1035 1.33 9.81 -50.61
N VAL A 1036 0.86 10.75 -49.78
CA VAL A 1036 0.16 11.95 -50.25
C VAL A 1036 1.13 12.93 -50.89
N SER A 1037 2.32 13.10 -50.30
CA SER A 1037 3.38 13.96 -50.81
C SER A 1037 3.88 13.53 -52.19
N ASP A 1038 4.13 12.23 -52.40
CA ASP A 1038 4.61 11.70 -53.68
C ASP A 1038 3.54 11.79 -54.76
N TRP A 1039 2.28 11.45 -54.45
CA TRP A 1039 1.15 11.65 -55.37
C TRP A 1039 1.00 13.12 -55.78
N PHE A 1040 1.14 14.04 -54.82
CA PHE A 1040 1.11 15.47 -55.10
C PHE A 1040 2.29 15.89 -55.99
N SER A 1041 3.51 15.43 -55.68
CA SER A 1041 4.71 15.75 -56.45
C SER A 1041 4.62 15.28 -57.91
N GLU A 1042 4.12 14.05 -58.15
CA GLU A 1042 4.01 13.49 -59.49
C GLU A 1042 2.96 14.20 -60.36
N HIS A 1043 1.82 14.57 -59.78
CA HIS A 1043 0.67 15.05 -60.55
C HIS A 1043 0.43 16.56 -60.51
N ALA A 1044 1.03 17.30 -59.56
CA ALA A 1044 0.93 18.76 -59.48
C ALA A 1044 2.17 19.51 -60.05
N ALA A 1045 3.19 18.80 -60.53
CA ALA A 1045 4.42 19.41 -61.03
C ALA A 1045 4.16 20.36 -62.22
N ASN A 1046 4.36 21.66 -62.01
CA ASN A 1046 4.33 22.68 -63.07
C ASN A 1046 5.49 23.66 -62.90
N ALA A 1047 6.47 23.56 -63.81
CA ALA A 1047 7.71 24.34 -63.74
C ALA A 1047 7.55 25.86 -63.99
N THR A 1048 6.42 26.30 -64.54
CA THR A 1048 6.19 27.71 -64.92
C THR A 1048 5.13 28.42 -64.10
N ASP A 1049 4.12 27.69 -63.61
CA ASP A 1049 3.08 28.22 -62.73
C ASP A 1049 2.68 27.14 -61.71
N PRO A 1050 3.28 27.15 -60.50
CA PRO A 1050 3.01 26.15 -59.48
C PRO A 1050 1.54 26.07 -59.04
N LYS A 1051 0.77 27.16 -59.14
CA LYS A 1051 -0.66 27.17 -58.78
C LYS A 1051 -1.51 26.46 -59.83
N ALA A 1052 -1.15 26.60 -61.11
CA ALA A 1052 -1.80 25.86 -62.19
C ALA A 1052 -1.55 24.34 -62.10
N GLY A 1053 -0.58 23.90 -61.30
CA GLY A 1053 -0.35 22.49 -60.95
C GLY A 1053 -1.55 21.82 -60.28
N PHE A 1054 -2.26 22.53 -59.40
CA PHE A 1054 -3.38 21.96 -58.63
C PHE A 1054 -4.56 21.53 -59.49
N ALA A 1055 -4.80 22.20 -60.63
CA ALA A 1055 -5.84 21.79 -61.57
C ALA A 1055 -5.59 20.39 -62.16
N GLN A 1056 -4.31 19.98 -62.26
CA GLN A 1056 -3.91 18.68 -62.81
C GLN A 1056 -4.22 17.51 -61.86
N LEU A 1057 -4.42 17.78 -60.56
CA LEU A 1057 -4.80 16.76 -59.55
C LEU A 1057 -6.20 16.16 -59.79
N THR A 1058 -6.98 16.76 -60.70
CA THR A 1058 -8.29 16.24 -61.14
C THR A 1058 -8.25 15.56 -62.51
N GLU A 1059 -7.10 15.57 -63.18
CA GLU A 1059 -6.93 14.88 -64.46
C GLU A 1059 -6.96 13.37 -64.29
N ASN A 1060 -7.34 12.67 -65.37
CA ASN A 1060 -7.50 11.22 -65.35
C ASN A 1060 -6.24 10.49 -64.86
N LYS A 1061 -5.03 11.03 -65.09
CA LYS A 1061 -3.78 10.44 -64.62
C LYS A 1061 -3.63 10.48 -63.10
N ALA A 1062 -4.00 11.60 -62.47
CA ALA A 1062 -3.91 11.77 -61.01
C ALA A 1062 -4.93 10.88 -60.27
N VAL A 1063 -6.15 10.79 -60.80
CA VAL A 1063 -7.24 10.02 -60.15
C VAL A 1063 -7.23 8.53 -60.47
N THR A 1064 -6.39 8.08 -61.41
CA THR A 1064 -6.16 6.65 -61.70
C THR A 1064 -4.84 6.13 -61.14
N ASP A 1065 -4.11 6.97 -60.39
CA ASP A 1065 -2.92 6.55 -59.66
C ASP A 1065 -3.27 5.44 -58.65
N PRO A 1066 -2.52 4.32 -58.61
CA PRO A 1066 -2.78 3.24 -57.67
C PRO A 1066 -2.84 3.63 -56.19
N TYR A 1067 -2.14 4.69 -55.76
CA TYR A 1067 -2.15 5.21 -54.39
C TYR A 1067 -3.25 6.26 -54.16
N PHE A 1068 -3.90 6.78 -55.22
CA PHE A 1068 -4.97 7.76 -55.10
C PHE A 1068 -6.13 7.25 -54.23
N ARG A 1069 -6.33 5.94 -54.11
CA ARG A 1069 -7.29 5.33 -53.17
C ARG A 1069 -7.14 5.84 -51.73
N TYR A 1070 -5.92 6.07 -51.26
CA TYR A 1070 -5.68 6.56 -49.89
C TYR A 1070 -6.05 8.04 -49.76
N ILE A 1071 -5.82 8.83 -50.81
CA ILE A 1071 -6.30 10.21 -50.86
C ILE A 1071 -7.83 10.25 -50.97
N GLN A 1072 -8.43 9.41 -51.81
CA GLN A 1072 -9.87 9.37 -52.07
C GLN A 1072 -10.68 8.84 -50.88
N ASP A 1073 -10.28 7.71 -50.30
CA ASP A 1073 -11.08 6.96 -49.32
C ASP A 1073 -10.76 7.36 -47.87
N ASN A 1074 -9.55 7.87 -47.61
CA ASN A 1074 -9.11 8.31 -46.28
C ASN A 1074 -9.04 9.84 -46.20
N ILE A 1075 -8.04 10.45 -46.85
CA ILE A 1075 -7.74 11.88 -46.69
C ILE A 1075 -8.95 12.76 -47.01
N ARG A 1076 -9.57 12.60 -48.19
CA ARG A 1076 -10.72 13.40 -48.64
C ARG A 1076 -12.04 13.14 -47.90
N LEU A 1077 -12.09 12.09 -47.08
CA LEU A 1077 -13.29 11.71 -46.33
C LEU A 1077 -13.14 11.88 -44.81
N GLY A 1078 -11.95 12.20 -44.29
CA GLY A 1078 -11.73 12.27 -42.85
C GLY A 1078 -11.70 10.89 -42.16
N ASN A 1079 -11.46 9.81 -42.91
CA ASN A 1079 -11.45 8.45 -42.38
C ASN A 1079 -10.01 8.02 -42.07
N TYR A 1080 -9.59 8.11 -40.80
CA TYR A 1080 -8.34 7.51 -40.34
C TYR A 1080 -8.50 5.99 -40.18
#